data_AF-A0A2K8WZY0-F1
#
_entry.id   AF-A0A2K8WZY0-F1
#
_cell.length_a   1.000
_cell.length_b   1.000
_cell.length_c   1.000
_cell.angle_alpha   90.00
_cell.angle_beta   90.00
_cell.angle_gamma   90.00
#
_symmetry.space_group_name_H-M   'P 1'
#
loop_
_entity.id
_entity.type
_entity.pdbx_description
1 polymer ?
#
loop_
_entity_poly.entity_id
_entity_poly.type
_entity_poly.pdbx_seq_one_letter_code
_entity_poly.pdbx_strand_id
1 'polypeptide(L)'
;MKIKIISYILLFLFVQQAVAQTKVADNFFRDFSYEKAAELYQEALKKEDSTEYILKRIGDSYFNISKVEKAEFWYRKAIEKYPSIDSEYIYKYVQTLRSQKKYDLANDYLRNFKLKNNKDRRIKDIDLFNIENYNQLTNTEKVYVTIENLPLNTSYSDFGGYEHHNTLYYYSTWVKDSIVDEKDLYGWNNEPFLNIFEAETKIGQKAKTYGEPTKLNSSVNTVDDHEGLVTITNDGQTMYFTRNNVSKKDKRKYSKEGTSNLKIYKSTLSDNKWTNVTELPFNNDAFSSGAPALSPDNKTLYFVSDMDGGFGQTDLYKVTIKQDGTFGTPTNLGAEINTEGNEKFPFVAKDSTLYFSSDANLNLGLLDIFETNLLKIKKNDSTEVFIKNLGAPFNSPFDDFCYFADSDTQTGYFSSNREGGKGGDDIYAFGKYQCKQIVSGIAYNKLSEEPLAKVNVSLLDINGKVIETYFTDKDGKYEFKAIGCDKTYTILAERVIYRPDKKEFVTSPADGETTTIDLHLDPLIIDNEIVINPIYFNYDKSFIRPDAAYELENVVAVLREHPKMIIKIESHTDSRGRDAYNLKLSDRRAKSTRDYLYSRGIENSRIQSAVGYGETQILNQCINDVKCTYKEHEENRRSKFIITNKYK
;
A
#
# COMPACT_ATOMS: atom_id res chain seq x y z
N MET A 1 -23.23 -61.08 35.21
CA MET A 1 -22.37 -61.33 34.02
C MET A 1 -23.06 -60.96 32.71
N LYS A 2 -24.29 -61.43 32.44
CA LYS A 2 -25.04 -61.14 31.19
C LYS A 2 -25.29 -59.65 30.89
N ILE A 3 -25.57 -58.82 31.90
CA ILE A 3 -25.79 -57.36 31.71
C ILE A 3 -24.49 -56.64 31.29
N LYS A 4 -23.33 -57.00 31.86
CA LYS A 4 -22.03 -56.44 31.46
C LYS A 4 -21.69 -56.81 30.01
N ILE A 5 -21.97 -58.04 29.58
CA ILE A 5 -21.70 -58.51 28.21
C ILE A 5 -22.60 -57.79 27.18
N ILE A 6 -23.87 -57.54 27.50
CA ILE A 6 -24.78 -56.76 26.62
C ILE A 6 -24.34 -55.30 26.53
N SER A 7 -23.87 -54.70 27.62
CA SER A 7 -23.28 -53.35 27.59
C SER A 7 -21.99 -53.29 26.78
N TYR A 8 -21.12 -54.30 26.84
CA TYR A 8 -19.93 -54.37 25.98
C TYR A 8 -20.27 -54.60 24.50
N ILE A 9 -21.29 -55.40 24.17
CA ILE A 9 -21.73 -55.63 22.79
C ILE A 9 -22.40 -54.37 22.20
N LEU A 10 -23.23 -53.67 22.97
CA LEU A 10 -23.81 -52.38 22.56
C LEU A 10 -22.72 -51.32 22.39
N LEU A 11 -21.76 -51.23 23.30
CA LEU A 11 -20.60 -50.34 23.16
C LEU A 11 -19.78 -50.69 21.90
N PHE A 12 -19.58 -51.97 21.62
CA PHE A 12 -18.85 -52.44 20.43
C PHE A 12 -19.60 -52.15 19.12
N LEU A 13 -20.93 -52.27 19.09
CA LEU A 13 -21.77 -51.91 17.94
C LEU A 13 -21.83 -50.39 17.70
N PHE A 14 -21.86 -49.59 18.76
CA PHE A 14 -21.77 -48.13 18.66
C PHE A 14 -20.40 -47.68 18.12
N VAL A 15 -19.31 -48.30 18.58
CA VAL A 15 -17.95 -48.04 18.06
C VAL A 15 -17.83 -48.44 16.58
N GLN A 16 -18.42 -49.55 16.15
CA GLN A 16 -18.39 -49.93 14.72
C GLN A 16 -19.15 -48.96 13.80
N GLN A 17 -20.30 -48.43 14.25
CA GLN A 17 -21.06 -47.46 13.45
C GLN A 17 -20.37 -46.09 13.37
N ALA A 18 -19.71 -45.65 14.44
CA ALA A 18 -19.00 -44.39 14.43
C ALA A 18 -17.69 -44.44 13.63
N VAL A 19 -16.93 -45.55 13.71
CA VAL A 19 -15.76 -45.81 12.85
C VAL A 19 -16.16 -45.85 11.36
N ALA A 20 -17.34 -46.38 11.04
CA ALA A 20 -17.85 -46.36 9.67
C ALA A 20 -18.15 -44.93 9.17
N GLN A 21 -18.70 -44.06 10.02
CA GLN A 21 -19.00 -42.66 9.66
C GLN A 21 -17.74 -41.84 9.39
N THR A 22 -16.71 -41.96 10.26
CA THR A 22 -15.42 -41.27 10.07
C THR A 22 -14.75 -41.70 8.77
N LYS A 23 -14.80 -42.99 8.42
CA LYS A 23 -14.24 -43.48 7.15
C LYS A 23 -14.93 -42.91 5.91
N VAL A 24 -16.25 -42.67 6.00
CA VAL A 24 -16.99 -42.00 4.91
C VAL A 24 -16.56 -40.53 4.83
N ALA A 25 -16.43 -39.84 5.97
CA ALA A 25 -15.92 -38.46 6.01
C ALA A 25 -14.49 -38.35 5.45
N ASP A 26 -13.61 -39.32 5.75
CA ASP A 26 -12.24 -39.40 5.22
C ASP A 26 -12.22 -39.50 3.69
N ASN A 27 -13.19 -40.22 3.09
CA ASN A 27 -13.30 -40.30 1.63
C ASN A 27 -13.67 -38.94 1.03
N PHE A 28 -14.69 -38.28 1.56
CA PHE A 28 -15.05 -36.92 1.10
C PHE A 28 -13.89 -35.94 1.30
N PHE A 29 -13.15 -36.05 2.41
CA PHE A 29 -11.98 -35.21 2.65
C PHE A 29 -10.86 -35.45 1.62
N ARG A 30 -10.56 -36.72 1.30
CA ARG A 30 -9.56 -37.09 0.28
C ARG A 30 -9.98 -36.64 -1.13
N ASP A 31 -11.28 -36.63 -1.38
CA ASP A 31 -11.87 -36.16 -2.64
C ASP A 31 -12.11 -34.64 -2.63
N PHE A 32 -11.46 -33.91 -1.71
CA PHE A 32 -11.51 -32.45 -1.53
C PHE A 32 -12.91 -31.88 -1.24
N SER A 33 -13.91 -32.72 -1.00
CA SER A 33 -15.28 -32.35 -0.65
C SER A 33 -15.38 -31.94 0.82
N TYR A 34 -14.70 -30.84 1.17
CA TYR A 34 -14.44 -30.46 2.55
C TYR A 34 -15.69 -30.05 3.33
N GLU A 35 -16.67 -29.42 2.69
CA GLU A 35 -17.94 -29.06 3.34
C GLU A 35 -18.69 -30.32 3.80
N LYS A 36 -18.87 -31.29 2.89
CA LYS A 36 -19.50 -32.56 3.23
C LYS A 36 -18.69 -33.36 4.25
N ALA A 37 -17.37 -33.36 4.12
CA ALA A 37 -16.49 -34.00 5.10
C ALA A 37 -16.69 -33.40 6.50
N ALA A 38 -16.71 -32.07 6.62
CA ALA A 38 -16.91 -31.37 7.90
C ALA A 38 -18.26 -31.71 8.54
N GLU A 39 -19.34 -31.81 7.75
CA GLU A 39 -20.66 -32.25 8.26
C GLU A 39 -20.59 -33.66 8.84
N LEU A 40 -20.02 -34.60 8.09
CA LEU A 40 -19.95 -36.02 8.49
C LEU A 40 -19.05 -36.23 9.71
N TYR A 41 -17.92 -35.52 9.80
CA TYR A 41 -17.09 -35.53 11.00
C TYR A 41 -17.83 -34.95 12.22
N GLN A 42 -18.62 -33.88 12.05
CA GLN A 42 -19.43 -33.33 13.14
C GLN A 42 -20.55 -34.30 13.58
N GLU A 43 -21.12 -35.07 12.65
CA GLU A 43 -22.05 -36.15 13.01
C GLU A 43 -21.37 -37.28 13.78
N ALA A 44 -20.14 -37.65 13.38
CA ALA A 44 -19.34 -38.63 14.11
C ALA A 44 -19.05 -38.16 15.55
N LEU A 45 -18.75 -36.86 15.75
CA LEU A 45 -18.56 -36.26 17.08
C LEU A 45 -19.78 -36.38 18.01
N LYS A 46 -21.01 -36.46 17.48
CA LYS A 46 -22.21 -36.63 18.32
C LYS A 46 -22.31 -38.05 18.91
N LYS A 47 -21.58 -39.01 18.34
CA LYS A 47 -21.67 -40.45 18.67
C LYS A 47 -20.44 -40.98 19.42
N GLU A 48 -19.34 -40.23 19.48
CA GLU A 48 -18.08 -40.56 20.16
C GLU A 48 -17.57 -39.40 21.05
N ASP A 49 -16.62 -39.67 21.95
CA ASP A 49 -15.85 -38.61 22.61
C ASP A 49 -14.90 -37.94 21.60
N SER A 50 -14.78 -36.61 21.65
CA SER A 50 -14.14 -35.82 20.59
C SER A 50 -12.64 -36.13 20.48
N THR A 51 -12.24 -37.00 19.55
CA THR A 51 -10.83 -37.37 19.32
C THR A 51 -10.06 -36.23 18.68
N GLU A 52 -8.74 -36.17 18.93
CA GLU A 52 -7.85 -35.18 18.31
C GLU A 52 -7.96 -35.23 16.77
N TYR A 53 -8.02 -36.43 16.19
CA TYR A 53 -8.16 -36.64 14.75
C TYR A 53 -9.38 -35.94 14.15
N ILE A 54 -10.57 -36.18 14.72
CA ILE A 54 -11.82 -35.64 14.18
C ILE A 54 -11.86 -34.11 14.31
N LEU A 55 -11.43 -33.56 15.45
CA LEU A 55 -11.38 -32.10 15.64
C LEU A 55 -10.46 -31.43 14.60
N LYS A 56 -9.28 -32.00 14.39
CA LYS A 56 -8.30 -31.52 13.40
C LYS A 56 -8.87 -31.59 11.98
N ARG A 57 -9.53 -32.69 11.62
CA ARG A 57 -10.16 -32.85 10.30
C ARG A 57 -11.29 -31.87 10.03
N ILE A 58 -12.12 -31.54 11.03
CA ILE A 58 -13.15 -30.51 10.86
C ILE A 58 -12.51 -29.13 10.67
N GLY A 59 -11.47 -28.83 11.46
CA GLY A 59 -10.67 -27.60 11.31
C GLY A 59 -10.06 -27.50 9.91
N ASP A 60 -9.35 -28.54 9.47
CA ASP A 60 -8.73 -28.63 8.14
C ASP A 60 -9.77 -28.44 7.02
N SER A 61 -10.93 -29.11 7.14
CA SER A 61 -12.01 -28.96 6.16
C SER A 61 -12.46 -27.51 6.01
N TYR A 62 -12.72 -26.81 7.12
CA TYR A 62 -13.15 -25.41 7.06
C TYR A 62 -12.03 -24.46 6.64
N PHE A 63 -10.79 -24.76 7.03
CA PHE A 63 -9.61 -24.00 6.62
C PHE A 63 -9.40 -24.04 5.12
N ASN A 64 -9.53 -25.21 4.49
CA ASN A 64 -9.32 -25.41 3.05
C ASN A 64 -10.41 -24.80 2.15
N ILE A 65 -11.51 -24.32 2.72
CA ILE A 65 -12.58 -23.59 2.01
C ILE A 65 -12.77 -22.18 2.59
N SER A 66 -11.74 -21.66 3.26
CA SER A 66 -11.66 -20.31 3.80
C SER A 66 -12.82 -19.91 4.73
N LYS A 67 -13.48 -20.88 5.37
CA LYS A 67 -14.49 -20.67 6.42
C LYS A 67 -13.80 -20.41 7.77
N VAL A 68 -13.07 -19.29 7.85
CA VAL A 68 -12.08 -18.97 8.90
C VAL A 68 -12.62 -18.99 10.33
N GLU A 69 -13.83 -18.46 10.57
CA GLU A 69 -14.43 -18.46 11.92
C GLU A 69 -14.70 -19.89 12.43
N LYS A 70 -15.16 -20.77 11.53
CA LYS A 70 -15.40 -22.18 11.86
C LYS A 70 -14.08 -22.91 12.06
N ALA A 71 -13.11 -22.68 11.18
CA ALA A 71 -11.78 -23.27 11.31
C ALA A 71 -11.10 -22.87 12.64
N GLU A 72 -11.11 -21.58 12.98
CA GLU A 72 -10.61 -21.06 14.27
C GLU A 72 -11.26 -21.78 15.45
N PHE A 73 -12.59 -21.90 15.44
CA PHE A 73 -13.32 -22.57 16.53
C PHE A 73 -12.84 -24.00 16.74
N TRP A 74 -12.72 -24.78 15.67
CA TRP A 74 -12.34 -26.19 15.75
C TRP A 74 -10.87 -26.39 16.09
N TYR A 75 -9.96 -25.57 15.55
CA TYR A 75 -8.56 -25.62 15.93
C TYR A 75 -8.34 -25.21 17.39
N ARG A 76 -8.99 -24.14 17.86
CA ARG A 76 -8.94 -23.75 19.27
C ARG A 76 -9.37 -24.91 20.17
N LYS A 77 -10.50 -25.55 19.86
CA LYS A 77 -11.01 -26.70 20.61
C LYS A 77 -10.02 -27.87 20.62
N ALA A 78 -9.35 -28.13 19.49
CA ALA A 78 -8.33 -29.17 19.39
C ALA A 78 -7.10 -28.83 20.26
N ILE A 79 -6.60 -27.58 20.19
CA ILE A 79 -5.43 -27.11 20.94
C ILE A 79 -5.69 -27.10 22.45
N GLU A 80 -6.86 -26.63 22.89
CA GLU A 80 -7.24 -26.59 24.30
C GLU A 80 -7.41 -28.00 24.90
N LYS A 81 -8.00 -28.94 24.15
CA LYS A 81 -8.21 -30.31 24.62
C LYS A 81 -6.93 -31.17 24.56
N TYR A 82 -6.04 -30.88 23.61
CA TYR A 82 -4.83 -31.67 23.35
C TYR A 82 -3.57 -30.80 23.34
N PRO A 83 -2.96 -30.50 24.51
CA PRO A 83 -1.77 -29.64 24.60
C PRO A 83 -0.54 -30.17 23.84
N SER A 84 -0.50 -31.49 23.56
CA SER A 84 0.55 -32.15 22.77
C SER A 84 0.26 -32.19 21.26
N ILE A 85 -0.77 -31.49 20.79
CA ILE A 85 -1.10 -31.41 19.36
C ILE A 85 0.11 -30.93 18.56
N ASP A 86 0.22 -31.47 17.35
CA ASP A 86 1.23 -31.10 16.37
C ASP A 86 1.23 -29.58 16.15
N SER A 87 2.43 -29.00 16.13
CA SER A 87 2.65 -27.56 15.94
C SER A 87 2.03 -27.02 14.67
N GLU A 88 1.88 -27.84 13.62
CA GLU A 88 1.21 -27.44 12.38
C GLU A 88 -0.21 -26.91 12.61
N TYR A 89 -0.95 -27.49 13.56
CA TYR A 89 -2.30 -27.04 13.88
C TYR A 89 -2.31 -25.74 14.70
N ILE A 90 -1.23 -25.46 15.43
CA ILE A 90 -1.03 -24.16 16.07
C ILE A 90 -0.77 -23.10 14.99
N TYR A 91 0.05 -23.42 13.99
CA TYR A 91 0.30 -22.52 12.86
C TYR A 91 -0.99 -22.21 12.08
N LYS A 92 -1.76 -23.24 11.70
CA LYS A 92 -3.06 -23.06 11.04
C LYS A 92 -4.03 -22.22 11.89
N TYR A 93 -4.05 -22.44 13.20
CA TYR A 93 -4.84 -21.59 14.11
C TYR A 93 -4.38 -20.12 14.09
N VAL A 94 -3.07 -19.86 14.14
CA VAL A 94 -2.50 -18.52 14.00
C VAL A 94 -2.97 -17.87 12.69
N GLN A 95 -2.95 -18.59 11.57
CA GLN A 95 -3.44 -18.06 10.29
C GLN A 95 -4.94 -17.70 10.33
N THR A 96 -5.78 -18.55 10.93
CA THR A 96 -7.22 -18.22 11.09
C THR A 96 -7.47 -17.00 11.97
N LEU A 97 -6.61 -16.74 12.97
CA LEU A 97 -6.67 -15.54 13.80
C LEU A 97 -6.27 -14.28 13.03
N ARG A 98 -5.21 -14.35 12.22
CA ARG A 98 -4.73 -13.24 11.38
C ARG A 98 -5.78 -12.82 10.36
N SER A 99 -6.39 -13.79 9.69
CA SER A 99 -7.48 -13.52 8.74
C SER A 99 -8.70 -12.81 9.39
N GLN A 100 -8.88 -12.99 10.70
CA GLN A 100 -9.89 -12.28 11.49
C GLN A 100 -9.36 -11.00 12.17
N LYS A 101 -8.18 -10.51 11.78
CA LYS A 101 -7.49 -9.34 12.36
C LYS A 101 -7.21 -9.46 13.87
N LYS A 102 -7.21 -10.68 14.44
CA LYS A 102 -6.91 -10.97 15.85
C LYS A 102 -5.39 -11.10 16.07
N TYR A 103 -4.64 -10.07 15.66
CA TYR A 103 -3.18 -10.15 15.54
C TYR A 103 -2.44 -10.36 16.86
N ASP A 104 -2.89 -9.73 17.95
CA ASP A 104 -2.25 -9.90 19.27
C ASP A 104 -2.31 -11.35 19.74
N LEU A 105 -3.50 -11.97 19.63
CA LEU A 105 -3.69 -13.37 19.98
C LEU A 105 -2.91 -14.30 19.04
N ALA A 106 -2.89 -13.98 17.74
CA ALA A 106 -2.11 -14.73 16.76
C ALA A 106 -0.61 -14.73 17.12
N ASN A 107 -0.07 -13.59 17.55
CA ASN A 107 1.33 -13.46 17.96
C ASN A 107 1.66 -14.28 19.22
N ASP A 108 0.73 -14.37 20.18
CA ASP A 108 0.91 -15.21 21.37
C ASP A 108 0.99 -16.70 21.01
N TYR A 109 0.12 -17.18 20.12
CA TYR A 109 0.18 -18.56 19.65
C TYR A 109 1.37 -18.83 18.71
N LEU A 110 1.82 -17.83 17.96
CA LEU A 110 3.02 -17.94 17.12
C LEU A 110 4.29 -18.07 17.97
N ARG A 111 4.35 -17.41 19.13
CA ARG A 111 5.42 -17.65 20.13
C ARG A 111 5.40 -19.10 20.62
N ASN A 112 4.22 -19.64 20.94
CA ASN A 112 4.07 -21.04 21.34
C ASN A 112 4.52 -22.01 20.23
N PHE A 113 4.17 -21.71 18.98
CA PHE A 113 4.63 -22.45 17.81
C PHE A 113 6.16 -22.45 17.71
N LYS A 114 6.82 -21.28 17.82
CA LYS A 114 8.29 -21.17 17.79
C LYS A 114 8.98 -21.96 18.89
N LEU A 115 8.41 -21.97 20.10
CA LEU A 115 8.95 -22.76 21.21
C LEU A 115 8.88 -24.27 20.95
N LYS A 116 7.82 -24.73 20.28
CA LYS A 116 7.63 -26.16 19.95
C LYS A 116 8.40 -26.59 18.70
N ASN A 117 8.61 -25.70 17.73
CA ASN A 117 9.24 -26.01 16.45
C ASN A 117 10.29 -24.96 16.04
N ASN A 118 11.39 -24.88 16.78
CA ASN A 118 12.42 -23.84 16.61
C ASN A 118 13.28 -23.97 15.32
N LYS A 119 13.07 -25.02 14.52
CA LYS A 119 13.77 -25.24 13.24
C LYS A 119 12.89 -24.96 12.02
N ASP A 120 11.62 -24.61 12.23
CA ASP A 120 10.69 -24.32 11.15
C ASP A 120 11.11 -23.07 10.38
N ARG A 121 11.19 -23.17 9.04
CA ARG A 121 11.69 -22.08 8.21
C ARG A 121 10.72 -20.91 8.14
N ARG A 122 9.41 -21.16 8.31
CA ARG A 122 8.35 -20.13 8.26
C ARG A 122 8.52 -19.03 9.31
N ILE A 123 9.33 -19.26 10.35
CA ILE A 123 9.52 -18.35 11.49
C ILE A 123 11.00 -18.00 11.76
N LYS A 124 11.89 -18.40 10.86
CA LYS A 124 13.34 -18.27 11.03
C LYS A 124 13.76 -16.80 11.12
N ASP A 125 13.18 -15.96 10.26
CA ASP A 125 13.51 -14.54 10.12
C ASP A 125 12.41 -13.61 10.64
N ILE A 126 11.36 -14.18 11.27
CA ILE A 126 10.29 -13.39 11.90
C ILE A 126 10.78 -12.86 13.25
N ASP A 127 10.92 -11.53 13.32
CA ASP A 127 11.00 -10.82 14.59
C ASP A 127 9.61 -10.76 15.24
N LEU A 128 9.32 -11.75 16.10
CA LEU A 128 8.06 -11.90 16.84
C LEU A 128 7.77 -10.76 17.83
N PHE A 129 8.71 -9.83 18.02
CA PHE A 129 8.54 -8.68 18.90
C PHE A 129 8.23 -7.39 18.14
N ASN A 130 8.29 -7.41 16.80
CA ASN A 130 8.09 -6.22 16.01
C ASN A 130 6.70 -6.18 15.34
N ILE A 131 5.69 -5.75 16.12
CA ILE A 131 4.35 -5.41 15.63
C ILE A 131 4.41 -4.35 14.50
N GLU A 132 5.47 -3.54 14.42
CA GLU A 132 5.62 -2.52 13.37
C GLU A 132 5.72 -3.12 11.97
N ASN A 133 6.20 -4.36 11.81
CA ASN A 133 6.22 -5.01 10.49
C ASN A 133 4.80 -5.20 9.93
N TYR A 134 3.80 -5.45 10.79
CA TYR A 134 2.40 -5.53 10.37
C TYR A 134 1.80 -4.17 10.09
N ASN A 135 2.09 -3.18 10.94
CA ASN A 135 1.67 -1.80 10.68
C ASN A 135 2.26 -1.31 9.36
N GLN A 136 3.47 -1.73 8.99
CA GLN A 136 4.05 -1.45 7.68
C GLN A 136 3.31 -2.18 6.56
N LEU A 137 2.95 -3.45 6.74
CA LEU A 137 2.18 -4.19 5.74
C LEU A 137 0.76 -3.66 5.56
N THR A 138 0.14 -3.08 6.59
CA THR A 138 -1.20 -2.47 6.47
C THR A 138 -1.17 -0.99 6.11
N ASN A 139 0.01 -0.36 6.11
CA ASN A 139 0.15 1.07 5.83
C ASN A 139 0.08 1.36 4.32
N THR A 140 -0.97 2.07 3.91
CA THR A 140 -1.20 2.52 2.53
C THR A 140 -0.74 3.96 2.26
N GLU A 141 -0.20 4.70 3.24
CA GLU A 141 0.26 6.10 3.13
C GLU A 141 1.31 6.31 2.02
N LYS A 142 2.00 5.24 1.59
CA LYS A 142 3.04 5.28 0.55
C LYS A 142 2.57 4.76 -0.81
N VAL A 143 1.35 4.25 -0.93
CA VAL A 143 0.86 3.50 -2.10
C VAL A 143 -0.52 4.03 -2.53
N TYR A 144 -0.53 4.92 -3.53
CA TYR A 144 -1.76 5.36 -4.19
C TYR A 144 -2.11 4.37 -5.31
N VAL A 145 -2.91 3.36 -4.96
CA VAL A 145 -3.42 2.35 -5.89
C VAL A 145 -4.92 2.38 -5.84
N THR A 146 -5.57 2.55 -7.00
CA THR A 146 -7.01 2.34 -7.12
C THR A 146 -7.24 0.84 -7.26
N ILE A 147 -8.13 0.29 -6.43
CA ILE A 147 -8.60 -1.10 -6.56
C ILE A 147 -10.07 -1.06 -6.95
N GLU A 148 -10.40 -1.73 -8.05
CA GLU A 148 -11.75 -1.82 -8.59
C GLU A 148 -12.15 -3.28 -8.72
N ASN A 149 -13.28 -3.66 -8.11
CA ASN A 149 -13.89 -4.96 -8.35
C ASN A 149 -14.43 -5.01 -9.78
N LEU A 150 -14.02 -6.01 -10.57
CA LEU A 150 -14.34 -6.00 -12.00
C LEU A 150 -15.85 -6.10 -12.28
N PRO A 151 -16.36 -5.34 -13.25
CA PRO A 151 -17.77 -5.43 -13.66
C PRO A 151 -18.12 -6.83 -14.19
N LEU A 152 -17.13 -7.60 -14.65
CA LEU A 152 -17.24 -8.96 -15.17
C LEU A 152 -17.51 -10.02 -14.09
N ASN A 153 -17.17 -9.74 -12.81
CA ASN A 153 -17.43 -10.69 -11.73
C ASN A 153 -18.92 -10.98 -11.60
N THR A 154 -19.23 -12.22 -11.24
CA THR A 154 -20.56 -12.80 -11.08
C THR A 154 -20.87 -13.03 -9.59
N SER A 155 -21.97 -13.72 -9.29
CA SER A 155 -22.29 -14.14 -7.91
C SER A 155 -21.58 -15.44 -7.49
N TYR A 156 -20.77 -16.02 -8.38
CA TYR A 156 -19.99 -17.23 -8.13
C TYR A 156 -18.50 -16.89 -8.07
N SER A 157 -17.63 -17.90 -7.97
CA SER A 157 -16.19 -17.68 -7.96
C SER A 157 -15.66 -17.30 -9.36
N ASP A 158 -15.11 -16.08 -9.46
CA ASP A 158 -14.43 -15.51 -10.60
C ASP A 158 -13.01 -15.10 -10.20
N PHE A 159 -12.00 -15.70 -10.80
CA PHE A 159 -10.61 -15.41 -10.42
C PHE A 159 -9.66 -15.48 -11.61
N GLY A 160 -8.39 -15.17 -11.35
CA GLY A 160 -7.38 -14.97 -12.37
C GLY A 160 -7.30 -13.50 -12.80
N GLY A 161 -7.21 -13.33 -14.12
CA GLY A 161 -6.91 -12.05 -14.74
C GLY A 161 -5.50 -12.05 -15.31
N TYR A 162 -5.36 -12.67 -16.48
CA TYR A 162 -4.13 -12.63 -17.27
C TYR A 162 -4.42 -11.86 -18.56
N GLU A 163 -3.64 -10.82 -18.85
CA GLU A 163 -3.85 -10.06 -20.07
C GLU A 163 -2.73 -10.26 -21.09
N HIS A 164 -3.14 -10.43 -22.34
CA HIS A 164 -2.23 -10.50 -23.48
C HIS A 164 -2.86 -9.82 -24.70
N HIS A 165 -2.13 -8.91 -25.34
CA HIS A 165 -2.56 -8.15 -26.53
C HIS A 165 -3.99 -7.60 -26.44
N ASN A 166 -4.30 -6.90 -25.34
CA ASN A 166 -5.61 -6.29 -25.06
C ASN A 166 -6.76 -7.32 -24.86
N THR A 167 -6.45 -8.59 -24.65
CA THR A 167 -7.45 -9.60 -24.27
C THR A 167 -7.19 -10.06 -22.84
N LEU A 168 -8.19 -9.88 -21.98
CA LEU A 168 -8.21 -10.40 -20.62
C LEU A 168 -8.71 -11.84 -20.65
N TYR A 169 -7.92 -12.76 -20.10
CA TYR A 169 -8.29 -14.14 -19.82
C TYR A 169 -8.56 -14.31 -18.32
N TYR A 170 -9.69 -14.91 -17.98
CA TYR A 170 -10.07 -15.15 -16.60
C TYR A 170 -10.88 -16.44 -16.45
N TYR A 171 -11.09 -16.88 -15.21
CA TYR A 171 -11.69 -18.17 -14.91
C TYR A 171 -12.97 -17.96 -14.12
N SER A 172 -14.04 -18.56 -14.60
CA SER A 172 -15.38 -18.35 -14.07
C SER A 172 -16.20 -19.62 -14.12
N THR A 173 -17.10 -19.78 -13.17
CA THR A 173 -18.13 -20.83 -13.18
C THR A 173 -19.41 -20.36 -13.89
N TRP A 174 -19.39 -19.20 -14.57
CA TRP A 174 -20.57 -18.57 -15.16
C TRP A 174 -21.36 -19.49 -16.11
N VAL A 175 -22.64 -19.63 -15.79
CA VAL A 175 -23.68 -20.22 -16.63
C VAL A 175 -24.69 -19.14 -16.94
N LYS A 176 -24.68 -18.59 -18.16
CA LYS A 176 -25.65 -17.56 -18.57
C LYS A 176 -27.08 -18.10 -18.48
N ASP A 177 -27.92 -17.43 -17.69
CA ASP A 177 -29.39 -17.54 -17.68
C ASP A 177 -29.98 -18.96 -17.57
N SER A 178 -29.26 -19.91 -16.96
CA SER A 178 -29.76 -21.29 -16.81
C SER A 178 -29.79 -21.70 -15.33
N ILE A 179 -30.87 -22.36 -14.92
CA ILE A 179 -30.94 -23.09 -13.66
C ILE A 179 -29.89 -24.21 -13.75
N VAL A 180 -28.87 -24.15 -12.90
CA VAL A 180 -27.89 -25.23 -12.78
C VAL A 180 -28.56 -26.38 -12.03
N ASP A 181 -28.60 -27.57 -12.65
CA ASP A 181 -29.10 -28.78 -12.00
C ASP A 181 -28.11 -29.17 -10.88
N GLU A 182 -28.60 -29.65 -9.72
CA GLU A 182 -27.72 -30.02 -8.59
C GLU A 182 -26.65 -31.06 -8.99
N LYS A 183 -26.96 -31.89 -9.99
CA LYS A 183 -26.03 -32.89 -10.54
C LYS A 183 -24.83 -32.28 -11.29
N ASP A 184 -24.96 -31.04 -11.75
CA ASP A 184 -23.95 -30.30 -12.52
C ASP A 184 -23.09 -29.42 -11.59
N LEU A 185 -23.36 -29.45 -10.27
CA LEU A 185 -22.56 -28.78 -9.24
C LEU A 185 -21.36 -29.64 -8.85
N TYR A 186 -20.22 -28.99 -8.76
CA TYR A 186 -18.99 -29.59 -8.29
C TYR A 186 -19.02 -29.75 -6.76
N GLY A 187 -18.87 -30.99 -6.29
CA GLY A 187 -19.02 -31.32 -4.87
C GLY A 187 -18.03 -30.69 -3.89
N TRP A 188 -16.94 -30.06 -4.38
CA TRP A 188 -15.97 -29.37 -3.51
C TRP A 188 -16.58 -28.10 -2.90
N ASN A 189 -17.12 -27.22 -3.73
CA ASN A 189 -17.62 -25.90 -3.33
C ASN A 189 -19.11 -25.69 -3.68
N ASN A 190 -19.76 -26.68 -4.28
CA ASN A 190 -21.16 -26.63 -4.72
C ASN A 190 -21.41 -25.54 -5.79
N GLU A 191 -20.42 -25.31 -6.66
CA GLU A 191 -20.51 -24.41 -7.82
C GLU A 191 -20.30 -25.17 -9.15
N PRO A 192 -20.66 -24.60 -10.32
CA PRO A 192 -20.34 -25.21 -11.61
C PRO A 192 -18.82 -25.38 -11.86
N PHE A 193 -18.45 -26.19 -12.86
CA PHE A 193 -17.05 -26.33 -13.27
C PHE A 193 -16.48 -25.02 -13.83
N LEU A 194 -15.21 -24.76 -13.51
CA LEU A 194 -14.48 -23.56 -13.94
C LEU A 194 -14.15 -23.64 -15.42
N ASN A 195 -14.35 -22.54 -16.12
CA ASN A 195 -14.04 -22.41 -17.53
C ASN A 195 -13.18 -21.16 -17.78
N ILE A 196 -12.41 -21.20 -18.86
CA ILE A 196 -11.61 -20.07 -19.32
C ILE A 196 -12.48 -19.16 -20.19
N PHE A 197 -12.56 -17.89 -19.83
CA PHE A 197 -13.22 -16.83 -20.55
C PHE A 197 -12.20 -15.82 -21.08
N GLU A 198 -12.57 -15.16 -22.17
CA GLU A 198 -11.84 -14.02 -22.71
C GLU A 198 -12.76 -12.81 -22.89
N ALA A 199 -12.22 -11.62 -22.65
CA ALA A 199 -12.88 -10.34 -22.89
C ALA A 199 -11.91 -9.33 -23.51
N GLU A 200 -12.37 -8.61 -24.53
CA GLU A 200 -11.61 -7.49 -25.11
C GLU A 200 -11.44 -6.39 -24.06
N THR A 201 -10.25 -5.81 -23.97
CA THR A 201 -9.96 -4.68 -23.08
C THR A 201 -9.58 -3.44 -23.86
N LYS A 202 -10.03 -2.27 -23.39
CA LYS A 202 -9.69 -0.97 -23.98
C LYS A 202 -9.21 -0.03 -22.91
N ILE A 203 -8.03 0.56 -23.12
CA ILE A 203 -7.47 1.57 -22.24
C ILE A 203 -8.15 2.91 -22.56
N GLY A 204 -9.03 3.37 -21.68
CA GLY A 204 -9.60 4.72 -21.75
C GLY A 204 -8.71 5.76 -21.05
N GLN A 205 -9.12 7.04 -21.10
CA GLN A 205 -8.36 8.14 -20.46
C GLN A 205 -8.40 8.10 -18.91
N LYS A 206 -9.39 7.43 -18.31
CA LYS A 206 -9.60 7.38 -16.85
C LYS A 206 -9.61 5.98 -16.25
N ALA A 207 -10.05 4.99 -17.03
CA ALA A 207 -10.18 3.60 -16.60
C ALA A 207 -10.12 2.66 -17.80
N LYS A 208 -9.87 1.39 -17.54
CA LYS A 208 -9.93 0.32 -18.52
C LYS A 208 -11.38 -0.16 -18.66
N THR A 209 -11.83 -0.40 -19.88
CA THR A 209 -13.15 -0.97 -20.14
C THR A 209 -13.03 -2.38 -20.70
N TYR A 210 -14.07 -3.18 -20.47
CA TYR A 210 -14.13 -4.59 -20.81
C TYR A 210 -15.32 -4.83 -21.75
N GLY A 211 -15.06 -5.56 -22.84
CA GLY A 211 -16.10 -6.06 -23.73
C GLY A 211 -16.91 -7.19 -23.11
N GLU A 212 -17.91 -7.66 -23.85
CA GLU A 212 -18.69 -8.83 -23.45
C GLU A 212 -17.81 -10.08 -23.36
N PRO A 213 -17.82 -10.81 -22.22
CA PRO A 213 -17.00 -11.99 -22.06
C PRO A 213 -17.51 -13.16 -22.90
N THR A 214 -16.59 -13.94 -23.43
CA THR A 214 -16.89 -15.15 -24.20
C THR A 214 -16.09 -16.35 -23.69
N LYS A 215 -16.71 -17.52 -23.64
CA LYS A 215 -16.05 -18.77 -23.24
C LYS A 215 -15.12 -19.22 -24.36
N LEU A 216 -13.90 -19.66 -24.03
CA LEU A 216 -13.02 -20.30 -25.02
C LEU A 216 -13.66 -21.55 -25.61
N ASN A 217 -13.29 -21.89 -26.85
CA ASN A 217 -13.88 -23.00 -27.59
C ASN A 217 -13.66 -24.36 -26.91
N SER A 218 -14.47 -25.35 -27.32
CA SER A 218 -14.54 -26.69 -26.70
C SER A 218 -13.26 -27.53 -26.77
N SER A 219 -12.25 -27.09 -27.53
CA SER A 219 -10.93 -27.74 -27.47
C SER A 219 -10.22 -27.42 -26.15
N VAL A 220 -10.45 -26.22 -25.60
CA VAL A 220 -9.87 -25.75 -24.33
C VAL A 220 -10.82 -25.93 -23.15
N ASN A 221 -12.10 -25.61 -23.29
CA ASN A 221 -13.06 -25.83 -22.21
C ASN A 221 -13.84 -27.11 -22.44
N THR A 222 -13.66 -28.10 -21.57
CA THR A 222 -14.43 -29.34 -21.63
C THR A 222 -15.73 -29.21 -20.83
N VAL A 223 -16.54 -30.26 -20.79
CA VAL A 223 -17.90 -30.18 -20.20
C VAL A 223 -17.86 -30.36 -18.69
N ASP A 224 -17.11 -31.36 -18.21
CA ASP A 224 -17.18 -31.84 -16.83
C ASP A 224 -15.87 -31.61 -16.06
N ASP A 225 -14.99 -30.72 -16.52
CA ASP A 225 -13.68 -30.46 -15.91
C ASP A 225 -13.39 -28.99 -15.64
N HIS A 226 -12.52 -28.72 -14.67
CA HIS A 226 -12.02 -27.38 -14.41
C HIS A 226 -10.90 -27.05 -15.38
N GLU A 227 -11.02 -25.89 -16.02
CA GLU A 227 -9.95 -25.27 -16.79
C GLU A 227 -9.66 -23.85 -16.29
N GLY A 228 -8.38 -23.50 -16.28
CA GLY A 228 -7.94 -22.18 -15.85
C GLY A 228 -6.44 -21.99 -15.93
N LEU A 229 -6.00 -20.89 -15.34
CA LEU A 229 -4.59 -20.50 -15.17
C LEU A 229 -3.81 -20.58 -16.48
N VAL A 230 -3.95 -19.55 -17.31
CA VAL A 230 -3.31 -19.44 -18.62
C VAL A 230 -2.04 -18.62 -18.59
N THR A 231 -1.13 -18.94 -19.50
CA THR A 231 -0.06 -18.05 -19.94
C THR A 231 0.13 -18.23 -21.45
N ILE A 232 0.49 -17.15 -22.15
CA ILE A 232 0.55 -17.12 -23.62
C ILE A 232 1.92 -16.61 -24.04
N THR A 233 2.53 -17.25 -25.03
CA THR A 233 3.81 -16.80 -25.60
C THR A 233 3.69 -15.40 -26.18
N ASN A 234 4.77 -14.62 -26.12
CA ASN A 234 4.80 -13.24 -26.64
C ASN A 234 4.23 -13.06 -28.07
N ASP A 235 4.35 -14.07 -28.95
CA ASP A 235 3.80 -14.04 -30.31
C ASP A 235 2.28 -14.27 -30.38
N GLY A 236 1.63 -14.62 -29.27
CA GLY A 236 0.21 -14.94 -29.19
C GLY A 236 -0.18 -16.33 -29.71
N GLN A 237 0.79 -17.14 -30.15
CA GLN A 237 0.48 -18.35 -30.91
C GLN A 237 0.35 -19.61 -30.05
N THR A 238 0.94 -19.63 -28.85
CA THR A 238 0.92 -20.78 -27.95
C THR A 238 0.37 -20.40 -26.58
N MET A 239 -0.65 -21.13 -26.12
CA MET A 239 -1.19 -21.04 -24.77
C MET A 239 -0.79 -22.27 -23.96
N TYR A 240 -0.38 -22.05 -22.72
CA TYR A 240 -0.29 -23.08 -21.68
C TYR A 240 -1.38 -22.85 -20.66
N PHE A 241 -2.05 -23.91 -20.22
CA PHE A 241 -3.17 -23.80 -19.28
C PHE A 241 -3.29 -25.04 -18.39
N THR A 242 -3.99 -24.90 -17.27
CA THR A 242 -4.26 -25.99 -16.33
C THR A 242 -5.64 -26.59 -16.62
N ARG A 243 -5.73 -27.93 -16.60
CA ARG A 243 -7.00 -28.69 -16.66
C ARG A 243 -6.92 -29.92 -15.76
N ASN A 244 -8.06 -30.43 -15.28
CA ASN A 244 -8.10 -31.79 -14.73
C ASN A 244 -7.50 -32.84 -15.68
N ASN A 245 -7.07 -33.97 -15.11
CA ASN A 245 -6.58 -35.11 -15.85
C ASN A 245 -7.72 -35.76 -16.64
N VAL A 246 -7.61 -35.80 -17.97
CA VAL A 246 -8.61 -36.41 -18.87
C VAL A 246 -7.99 -37.49 -19.75
N SER A 247 -8.81 -38.45 -20.16
CA SER A 247 -8.44 -39.45 -21.16
C SER A 247 -8.53 -38.86 -22.58
N LYS A 248 -8.06 -39.61 -23.59
CA LYS A 248 -8.18 -39.22 -25.02
C LYS A 248 -9.62 -39.03 -25.53
N LYS A 249 -10.63 -39.37 -24.74
CA LYS A 249 -12.06 -39.20 -25.04
C LYS A 249 -12.70 -38.15 -24.11
N ASP A 250 -11.89 -37.27 -23.52
CA ASP A 250 -12.31 -36.22 -22.59
C ASP A 250 -13.09 -36.73 -21.39
N LYS A 251 -12.78 -37.96 -20.93
CA LYS A 251 -13.30 -38.48 -19.67
C LYS A 251 -12.29 -38.26 -18.56
N ARG A 252 -12.74 -37.67 -17.44
CA ARG A 252 -11.97 -37.51 -16.21
C ARG A 252 -11.26 -38.80 -15.79
N LYS A 253 -9.97 -38.68 -15.47
CA LYS A 253 -9.11 -39.74 -14.97
C LYS A 253 -8.80 -39.50 -13.50
N TYR A 254 -8.64 -40.60 -12.77
CA TYR A 254 -8.33 -40.59 -11.35
C TYR A 254 -7.03 -41.35 -11.10
N SER A 255 -6.28 -40.91 -10.09
CA SER A 255 -5.14 -41.65 -9.55
C SER A 255 -5.61 -42.95 -8.87
N LYS A 256 -4.66 -43.77 -8.39
CA LYS A 256 -4.99 -44.98 -7.62
C LYS A 256 -5.71 -44.66 -6.31
N GLU A 257 -5.48 -43.46 -5.80
CA GLU A 257 -6.01 -42.90 -4.57
C GLU A 257 -7.41 -42.29 -4.78
N GLY A 258 -7.88 -42.22 -6.03
CA GLY A 258 -9.21 -41.70 -6.39
C GLY A 258 -9.24 -40.20 -6.70
N THR A 259 -8.08 -39.55 -6.82
CA THR A 259 -8.00 -38.10 -7.03
C THR A 259 -7.88 -37.75 -8.52
N SER A 260 -8.66 -36.76 -8.99
CA SER A 260 -8.51 -36.17 -10.32
C SER A 260 -7.48 -35.04 -10.29
N ASN A 261 -6.20 -35.40 -10.41
CA ASN A 261 -5.09 -34.45 -10.38
C ASN A 261 -5.13 -33.44 -11.53
N LEU A 262 -4.52 -32.26 -11.31
CA LEU A 262 -4.40 -31.22 -12.33
C LEU A 262 -3.18 -31.45 -13.22
N LYS A 263 -3.27 -31.05 -14.48
CA LYS A 263 -2.20 -31.15 -15.48
C LYS A 263 -2.07 -29.89 -16.30
N ILE A 264 -0.88 -29.66 -16.83
CA ILE A 264 -0.60 -28.55 -17.75
C ILE A 264 -0.73 -29.03 -19.19
N TYR A 265 -1.50 -28.31 -20.00
CA TYR A 265 -1.68 -28.56 -21.41
C TYR A 265 -1.16 -27.39 -22.24
N LYS A 266 -0.83 -27.66 -23.50
CA LYS A 266 -0.45 -26.68 -24.52
C LYS A 266 -1.50 -26.66 -25.62
N SER A 267 -1.87 -25.47 -26.08
CA SER A 267 -2.77 -25.22 -27.22
C SER A 267 -2.12 -24.24 -28.21
N THR A 268 -2.53 -24.29 -29.47
CA THR A 268 -2.06 -23.38 -30.53
C THR A 268 -3.21 -22.60 -31.15
N LEU A 269 -3.00 -21.32 -31.43
CA LEU A 269 -3.99 -20.48 -32.09
C LEU A 269 -4.00 -20.75 -33.60
N SER A 270 -5.17 -21.12 -34.13
CA SER A 270 -5.43 -21.29 -35.58
C SER A 270 -6.82 -20.77 -35.89
N ASP A 271 -6.95 -19.92 -36.93
CA ASP A 271 -8.22 -19.29 -37.34
C ASP A 271 -8.98 -18.64 -36.17
N ASN A 272 -8.26 -17.88 -35.33
CA ASN A 272 -8.75 -17.25 -34.10
C ASN A 272 -9.40 -18.22 -33.09
N LYS A 273 -9.00 -19.49 -33.11
CA LYS A 273 -9.46 -20.51 -32.15
C LYS A 273 -8.28 -21.28 -31.59
N TRP A 274 -8.38 -21.63 -30.32
CA TRP A 274 -7.40 -22.47 -29.65
C TRP A 274 -7.62 -23.94 -30.02
N THR A 275 -6.61 -24.58 -30.60
CA THR A 275 -6.68 -25.93 -31.16
C THR A 275 -5.41 -26.74 -30.81
N ASN A 276 -5.34 -28.00 -31.23
CA ASN A 276 -4.17 -28.87 -31.03
C ASN A 276 -3.75 -29.01 -29.55
N VAL A 277 -4.72 -29.22 -28.67
CA VAL A 277 -4.46 -29.39 -27.24
C VAL A 277 -3.65 -30.65 -26.97
N THR A 278 -2.51 -30.50 -26.28
CA THR A 278 -1.57 -31.58 -25.96
C THR A 278 -1.13 -31.51 -24.50
N GLU A 279 -1.09 -32.66 -23.83
CA GLU A 279 -0.57 -32.79 -22.46
C GLU A 279 0.95 -32.56 -22.46
N LEU A 280 1.47 -31.78 -21.49
CA LEU A 280 2.91 -31.61 -21.34
C LEU A 280 3.58 -32.89 -20.79
N PRO A 281 4.82 -33.21 -21.24
CA PRO A 281 5.42 -34.54 -21.02
C PRO A 281 5.88 -34.80 -19.59
N PHE A 282 5.93 -33.77 -18.73
CA PHE A 282 6.34 -33.89 -17.33
C PHE A 282 5.16 -34.01 -16.35
N ASN A 283 3.91 -33.96 -16.85
CA ASN A 283 2.75 -34.27 -16.03
C ASN A 283 2.78 -35.74 -15.58
N ASN A 284 2.06 -36.03 -14.49
CA ASN A 284 1.89 -37.39 -14.00
C ASN A 284 0.45 -37.62 -13.50
N ASP A 285 0.05 -38.88 -13.38
CA ASP A 285 -1.25 -39.23 -12.80
C ASP A 285 -1.20 -39.23 -11.25
N ALA A 286 -0.02 -39.28 -10.64
CA ALA A 286 0.18 -39.39 -9.19
C ALA A 286 0.17 -38.05 -8.44
N PHE A 287 0.43 -36.95 -9.14
CA PHE A 287 0.54 -35.61 -8.55
C PHE A 287 -0.08 -34.58 -9.51
N SER A 288 -0.35 -33.39 -9.00
CA SER A 288 -0.84 -32.24 -9.75
C SER A 288 0.31 -31.38 -10.30
N SER A 289 0.09 -30.80 -11.47
CA SER A 289 0.93 -29.76 -12.07
C SER A 289 0.02 -28.70 -12.69
N GLY A 290 0.24 -27.43 -12.35
CA GLY A 290 -0.66 -26.36 -12.75
C GLY A 290 -0.04 -24.97 -12.63
N ALA A 291 -0.87 -23.95 -12.81
CA ALA A 291 -0.50 -22.53 -12.71
C ALA A 291 0.75 -22.16 -13.53
N PRO A 292 0.77 -22.41 -14.86
CA PRO A 292 1.91 -22.12 -15.69
C PRO A 292 2.18 -20.60 -15.81
N ALA A 293 3.45 -20.21 -15.77
CA ALA A 293 3.92 -18.86 -16.03
C ALA A 293 5.17 -18.87 -16.92
N LEU A 294 5.22 -18.04 -17.95
CA LEU A 294 6.36 -17.97 -18.87
C LEU A 294 7.41 -16.95 -18.41
N SER A 295 8.69 -17.25 -18.62
CA SER A 295 9.74 -16.22 -18.59
C SER A 295 9.50 -15.18 -19.69
N PRO A 296 9.99 -13.94 -19.55
CA PRO A 296 9.80 -12.89 -20.55
C PRO A 296 10.32 -13.23 -21.95
N ASP A 297 11.26 -14.17 -22.06
CA ASP A 297 11.84 -14.64 -23.32
C ASP A 297 11.22 -15.96 -23.85
N ASN A 298 10.14 -16.46 -23.23
CA ASN A 298 9.47 -17.73 -23.54
C ASN A 298 10.34 -18.99 -23.44
N LYS A 299 11.54 -18.94 -22.83
CA LYS A 299 12.45 -20.10 -22.76
C LYS A 299 12.31 -20.93 -21.49
N THR A 300 11.60 -20.44 -20.49
CA THR A 300 11.37 -21.14 -19.23
C THR A 300 9.89 -21.10 -18.89
N LEU A 301 9.34 -22.26 -18.55
CA LEU A 301 8.01 -22.38 -17.97
C LEU A 301 8.17 -22.62 -16.47
N TYR A 302 7.62 -21.73 -15.65
CA TYR A 302 7.45 -21.89 -14.23
C TYR A 302 6.06 -22.46 -13.95
N PHE A 303 5.93 -23.30 -12.92
CA PHE A 303 4.67 -23.93 -12.59
C PHE A 303 4.65 -24.43 -11.14
N VAL A 304 3.47 -24.77 -10.64
CA VAL A 304 3.23 -25.29 -9.30
C VAL A 304 3.06 -26.81 -9.36
N SER A 305 3.61 -27.54 -8.39
CA SER A 305 3.37 -28.98 -8.25
C SER A 305 3.52 -29.46 -6.81
N ASP A 306 2.78 -30.52 -6.46
CA ASP A 306 2.90 -31.34 -5.25
C ASP A 306 3.68 -32.64 -5.50
N MET A 307 4.54 -32.67 -6.53
CA MET A 307 5.39 -33.83 -6.80
C MET A 307 6.35 -34.15 -5.63
N ASP A 308 6.63 -35.45 -5.45
CA ASP A 308 7.53 -35.94 -4.39
C ASP A 308 8.91 -35.25 -4.44
N GLY A 309 9.46 -34.96 -3.25
CA GLY A 309 10.77 -34.33 -3.09
C GLY A 309 10.75 -32.81 -2.98
N GLY A 310 9.56 -32.21 -2.89
CA GLY A 310 9.37 -30.80 -2.55
C GLY A 310 9.61 -30.47 -1.07
N PHE A 311 9.43 -29.19 -0.73
CA PHE A 311 9.63 -28.59 0.58
C PHE A 311 8.33 -28.47 1.38
N GLY A 312 7.19 -28.32 0.71
CA GLY A 312 5.88 -28.10 1.34
C GLY A 312 4.75 -28.91 0.70
N GLN A 313 3.54 -28.38 0.82
CA GLN A 313 2.34 -28.97 0.21
C GLN A 313 2.34 -28.77 -1.31
N THR A 314 2.67 -27.57 -1.77
CA THR A 314 2.90 -27.26 -3.18
C THR A 314 4.10 -26.34 -3.31
N ASP A 315 4.94 -26.63 -4.30
CA ASP A 315 6.16 -25.89 -4.56
C ASP A 315 6.17 -25.29 -5.97
N LEU A 316 6.99 -24.25 -6.15
CA LEU A 316 7.32 -23.70 -7.45
C LEU A 316 8.47 -24.47 -8.11
N TYR A 317 8.25 -24.83 -9.37
CA TYR A 317 9.18 -25.51 -10.25
C TYR A 317 9.41 -24.71 -11.53
N LYS A 318 10.48 -25.04 -12.24
CA LYS A 318 10.75 -24.56 -13.58
C LYS A 318 11.16 -25.67 -14.53
N VAL A 319 10.90 -25.47 -15.82
CA VAL A 319 11.38 -26.33 -16.89
C VAL A 319 11.79 -25.49 -18.10
N THR A 320 12.89 -25.87 -18.74
CA THR A 320 13.34 -25.21 -19.99
C THR A 320 12.44 -25.62 -21.15
N ILE A 321 12.02 -24.64 -21.95
CA ILE A 321 11.41 -24.83 -23.27
C ILE A 321 12.55 -24.76 -24.29
N LYS A 322 12.80 -25.88 -24.99
CA LYS A 322 13.85 -25.97 -26.01
C LYS A 322 13.38 -25.37 -27.33
N GLN A 323 14.33 -25.06 -28.22
CA GLN A 323 14.05 -24.46 -29.52
C GLN A 323 13.14 -25.31 -30.42
N ASP A 324 13.17 -26.64 -30.26
CA ASP A 324 12.31 -27.58 -30.98
C ASP A 324 10.90 -27.71 -30.37
N GLY A 325 10.60 -26.92 -29.33
CA GLY A 325 9.33 -26.97 -28.60
C GLY A 325 9.23 -28.09 -27.57
N THR A 326 10.28 -28.89 -27.37
CA THR A 326 10.32 -29.92 -26.32
C THR A 326 10.72 -29.33 -24.97
N PHE A 327 10.49 -30.09 -23.90
CA PHE A 327 10.77 -29.66 -22.53
C PHE A 327 12.02 -30.32 -21.96
N GLY A 328 12.71 -29.60 -21.06
CA GLY A 328 13.74 -30.16 -20.20
C GLY A 328 13.16 -30.98 -19.04
N THR A 329 14.00 -31.26 -18.04
CA THR A 329 13.57 -31.88 -16.78
C THR A 329 13.11 -30.80 -15.80
N PRO A 330 11.94 -30.93 -15.15
CA PRO A 330 11.53 -30.05 -14.07
C PRO A 330 12.58 -29.93 -12.96
N THR A 331 12.75 -28.72 -12.44
CA THR A 331 13.66 -28.42 -11.33
C THR A 331 12.94 -27.56 -10.31
N ASN A 332 12.98 -27.96 -9.04
CA ASN A 332 12.43 -27.18 -7.92
C ASN A 332 13.18 -25.84 -7.78
N LEU A 333 12.49 -24.75 -7.48
CA LEU A 333 13.13 -23.42 -7.33
C LEU A 333 13.97 -23.28 -6.04
N GLY A 334 13.89 -24.25 -5.13
CA GLY A 334 14.76 -24.35 -3.97
C GLY A 334 14.16 -23.75 -2.69
N ALA A 335 14.86 -23.99 -1.59
CA ALA A 335 14.44 -23.67 -0.23
C ALA A 335 14.36 -22.17 0.10
N GLU A 336 14.87 -21.31 -0.79
CA GLU A 336 14.77 -19.86 -0.62
C GLU A 336 13.33 -19.39 -0.79
N ILE A 337 12.61 -19.95 -1.77
CA ILE A 337 11.23 -19.57 -2.09
C ILE A 337 10.20 -20.61 -1.64
N ASN A 338 10.52 -21.90 -1.76
CA ASN A 338 9.61 -22.98 -1.39
C ASN A 338 9.73 -23.29 0.11
N THR A 339 8.59 -23.21 0.79
CA THR A 339 8.44 -23.35 2.23
C THR A 339 7.77 -24.67 2.60
N GLU A 340 7.42 -24.88 3.86
CA GLU A 340 6.57 -25.99 4.29
C GLU A 340 5.08 -25.81 3.89
N GLY A 341 4.70 -24.63 3.43
CA GLY A 341 3.32 -24.26 3.06
C GLY A 341 2.97 -24.55 1.60
N ASN A 342 2.11 -23.71 1.05
CA ASN A 342 1.61 -23.74 -0.31
C ASN A 342 2.13 -22.52 -1.09
N GLU A 343 3.14 -22.69 -1.93
CA GLU A 343 3.48 -21.69 -2.94
C GLU A 343 2.67 -21.92 -4.22
N LYS A 344 1.91 -20.90 -4.64
CA LYS A 344 0.92 -20.99 -5.72
C LYS A 344 0.96 -19.78 -6.66
N PHE A 345 0.29 -19.93 -7.81
CA PHE A 345 -0.03 -18.85 -8.75
C PHE A 345 1.17 -17.95 -9.15
N PRO A 346 2.27 -18.52 -9.67
CA PRO A 346 3.40 -17.72 -10.10
C PRO A 346 3.01 -16.80 -11.27
N PHE A 347 3.62 -15.63 -11.31
CA PHE A 347 3.60 -14.71 -12.45
C PHE A 347 4.99 -14.09 -12.60
N VAL A 348 5.52 -14.07 -13.83
CA VAL A 348 6.82 -13.46 -14.11
C VAL A 348 6.62 -12.19 -14.90
N ALA A 349 6.94 -11.06 -14.29
CA ALA A 349 6.86 -9.75 -14.94
C ALA A 349 7.95 -9.59 -16.01
N LYS A 350 7.77 -8.60 -16.91
CA LYS A 350 8.70 -8.30 -18.01
C LYS A 350 10.15 -8.07 -17.55
N ASP A 351 10.32 -7.49 -16.36
CA ASP A 351 11.64 -7.23 -15.78
C ASP A 351 12.24 -8.45 -15.05
N SER A 352 11.59 -9.62 -15.13
CA SER A 352 11.92 -10.86 -14.42
C SER A 352 11.71 -10.80 -12.91
N THR A 353 10.87 -9.89 -12.39
CA THR A 353 10.32 -10.05 -11.03
C THR A 353 9.36 -11.23 -11.02
N LEU A 354 9.50 -12.11 -10.03
CA LEU A 354 8.56 -13.20 -9.79
C LEU A 354 7.58 -12.78 -8.70
N TYR A 355 6.30 -12.86 -9.03
CA TYR A 355 5.19 -12.77 -8.10
C TYR A 355 4.62 -14.17 -7.88
N PHE A 356 4.16 -14.45 -6.67
CA PHE A 356 3.50 -15.70 -6.31
C PHE A 356 2.67 -15.48 -5.04
N SER A 357 1.77 -16.41 -4.74
CA SER A 357 1.05 -16.39 -3.47
C SER A 357 1.54 -17.48 -2.53
N SER A 358 1.55 -17.22 -1.22
CA SER A 358 1.94 -18.20 -0.22
C SER A 358 1.12 -18.06 1.07
N ASP A 359 0.76 -19.21 1.66
CA ASP A 359 0.19 -19.32 3.01
C ASP A 359 1.29 -19.51 4.09
N ALA A 360 2.54 -19.50 3.64
CA ALA A 360 3.72 -19.45 4.47
C ALA A 360 4.29 -18.04 4.52
N ASN A 361 5.06 -17.76 5.57
CA ASN A 361 5.63 -16.46 5.94
C ASN A 361 4.65 -15.52 6.70
N LEU A 362 5.07 -14.27 6.86
CA LEU A 362 4.31 -13.23 7.55
C LEU A 362 3.18 -12.72 6.64
N ASN A 363 1.97 -13.22 6.83
CA ASN A 363 0.78 -12.90 6.03
C ASN A 363 -0.21 -11.95 6.72
N LEU A 364 -1.02 -11.21 5.96
CA LEU A 364 -2.17 -10.50 6.48
C LEU A 364 -3.38 -11.44 6.56
N GLY A 365 -3.55 -12.32 5.57
CA GLY A 365 -4.62 -13.31 5.47
C GLY A 365 -4.15 -14.76 5.44
N LEU A 366 -5.02 -15.64 4.91
CA LEU A 366 -4.72 -17.07 4.74
C LEU A 366 -3.75 -17.33 3.57
N LEU A 367 -3.80 -16.51 2.52
CA LEU A 367 -2.96 -16.60 1.34
C LEU A 367 -2.62 -15.18 0.87
N ASP A 368 -1.34 -14.83 0.81
CA ASP A 368 -0.89 -13.48 0.48
C ASP A 368 -0.01 -13.48 -0.76
N ILE A 369 0.02 -12.35 -1.49
CA ILE A 369 0.87 -12.11 -2.66
C ILE A 369 2.26 -11.64 -2.23
N PHE A 370 3.29 -12.26 -2.77
CA PHE A 370 4.70 -11.96 -2.56
C PHE A 370 5.40 -11.57 -3.86
N GLU A 371 6.44 -10.75 -3.75
CA GLU A 371 7.38 -10.45 -4.82
C GLU A 371 8.81 -10.88 -4.46
N THR A 372 9.56 -11.33 -5.46
CA THR A 372 10.98 -11.67 -5.33
C THR A 372 11.80 -11.30 -6.56
N ASN A 373 13.05 -10.90 -6.33
CA ASN A 373 14.06 -10.68 -7.36
C ASN A 373 14.83 -11.95 -7.76
N LEU A 374 14.48 -13.14 -7.23
CA LEU A 374 15.23 -14.38 -7.42
C LEU A 374 15.63 -14.66 -8.88
N LEU A 375 14.75 -14.39 -9.85
CA LEU A 375 15.00 -14.66 -11.27
C LEU A 375 15.92 -13.64 -11.95
N LYS A 376 16.18 -12.49 -11.30
CA LYS A 376 17.09 -11.43 -11.79
C LYS A 376 18.55 -11.71 -11.45
N ILE A 377 18.79 -12.54 -10.42
CA ILE A 377 20.11 -12.78 -9.85
C ILE A 377 20.89 -13.73 -10.76
N LYS A 378 22.06 -13.27 -11.22
CA LYS A 378 22.96 -14.07 -12.05
C LYS A 378 23.94 -14.85 -11.18
N LYS A 379 24.50 -15.92 -11.75
CA LYS A 379 25.59 -16.67 -11.11
C LYS A 379 26.76 -15.72 -10.82
N ASN A 380 27.20 -15.66 -9.56
CA ASN A 380 28.22 -14.74 -9.01
C ASN A 380 27.76 -13.28 -8.78
N ASP A 381 26.46 -13.01 -8.86
CA ASP A 381 25.91 -11.74 -8.39
C ASP A 381 25.85 -11.75 -6.85
N SER A 382 26.25 -10.64 -6.22
CA SER A 382 26.23 -10.47 -4.76
C SER A 382 24.93 -9.81 -4.28
N THR A 383 23.99 -9.54 -5.19
CA THR A 383 22.66 -9.01 -4.86
C THR A 383 21.92 -9.99 -3.96
N GLU A 384 21.42 -9.49 -2.83
CA GLU A 384 20.64 -10.28 -1.87
C GLU A 384 19.27 -10.66 -2.48
N VAL A 385 18.86 -11.92 -2.27
CA VAL A 385 17.52 -12.40 -2.60
C VAL A 385 16.55 -11.83 -1.57
N PHE A 386 15.48 -11.20 -2.01
CA PHE A 386 14.37 -10.83 -1.13
C PHE A 386 13.11 -11.62 -1.48
N ILE A 387 12.31 -11.90 -0.46
CA ILE A 387 10.92 -12.32 -0.60
C ILE A 387 10.10 -11.36 0.24
N LYS A 388 9.24 -10.60 -0.41
CA LYS A 388 8.54 -9.49 0.21
C LYS A 388 7.05 -9.62 0.00
N ASN A 389 6.30 -9.61 1.10
CA ASN A 389 4.86 -9.51 1.09
C ASN A 389 4.47 -8.13 0.52
N LEU A 390 3.53 -8.08 -0.44
CA LEU A 390 3.14 -6.84 -1.10
C LEU A 390 2.41 -5.86 -0.17
N GLY A 391 1.83 -6.35 0.93
CA GLY A 391 1.05 -5.58 1.88
C GLY A 391 -0.22 -4.98 1.26
N ALA A 392 -0.95 -4.22 2.05
CA ALA A 392 -2.10 -3.46 1.61
C ALA A 392 -1.69 -2.39 0.58
N PRO A 393 -2.53 -2.13 -0.43
CA PRO A 393 -3.88 -2.64 -0.57
C PRO A 393 -3.98 -3.96 -1.38
N PHE A 394 -2.85 -4.53 -1.82
CA PHE A 394 -2.82 -5.78 -2.60
C PHE A 394 -3.15 -7.01 -1.76
N ASN A 395 -2.59 -7.07 -0.55
CA ASN A 395 -2.92 -8.09 0.45
C ASN A 395 -3.87 -7.52 1.50
N SER A 396 -4.65 -8.41 2.07
CA SER A 396 -5.77 -8.17 2.95
C SER A 396 -5.83 -9.31 3.98
N PRO A 397 -6.77 -9.28 4.93
CA PRO A 397 -7.02 -10.42 5.83
C PRO A 397 -7.61 -11.66 5.14
N PHE A 398 -7.87 -11.59 3.84
CA PHE A 398 -8.54 -12.63 3.06
C PHE A 398 -7.53 -13.35 2.16
N ASP A 399 -7.96 -14.26 1.30
CA ASP A 399 -7.09 -14.85 0.30
C ASP A 399 -6.83 -13.82 -0.80
N ASP A 400 -5.56 -13.64 -1.17
CA ASP A 400 -5.10 -12.72 -2.19
C ASP A 400 -4.11 -13.42 -3.12
N PHE A 401 -4.49 -13.55 -4.39
CA PHE A 401 -3.80 -14.45 -5.31
C PHE A 401 -3.97 -14.12 -6.79
N CYS A 402 -3.39 -14.94 -7.67
CA CYS A 402 -3.41 -14.74 -9.13
C CYS A 402 -2.97 -13.34 -9.56
N TYR A 403 -1.84 -12.85 -9.02
CA TYR A 403 -1.33 -11.53 -9.36
C TYR A 403 -0.84 -11.47 -10.81
N PHE A 404 -1.25 -10.43 -11.53
CA PHE A 404 -0.74 -10.07 -12.85
C PHE A 404 -0.48 -8.56 -12.87
N ALA A 405 0.66 -8.16 -13.44
CA ALA A 405 1.01 -6.76 -13.60
C ALA A 405 1.58 -6.49 -14.99
N ASP A 406 1.04 -5.48 -15.66
CA ASP A 406 1.65 -4.88 -16.84
C ASP A 406 2.45 -3.64 -16.42
N SER A 407 3.77 -3.77 -16.45
CA SER A 407 4.71 -2.72 -16.07
C SER A 407 4.61 -1.48 -16.97
N ASP A 408 4.17 -1.64 -18.22
CA ASP A 408 4.14 -0.54 -19.19
C ASP A 408 2.98 0.42 -18.92
N THR A 409 1.82 -0.15 -18.56
CA THR A 409 0.63 0.62 -18.21
C THR A 409 0.53 0.91 -16.70
N GLN A 410 1.35 0.26 -15.88
CA GLN A 410 1.24 0.25 -14.41
C GLN A 410 -0.16 -0.16 -13.93
N THR A 411 -0.78 -1.09 -14.66
CA THR A 411 -2.08 -1.69 -14.33
C THR A 411 -1.94 -3.19 -14.17
N GLY A 412 -2.94 -3.82 -13.56
CA GLY A 412 -2.93 -5.26 -13.39
C GLY A 412 -4.18 -5.80 -12.72
N TYR A 413 -4.10 -7.06 -12.35
CA TYR A 413 -5.17 -7.82 -11.72
C TYR A 413 -4.64 -8.62 -10.54
N PHE A 414 -5.51 -8.87 -9.58
CA PHE A 414 -5.35 -9.96 -8.62
C PHE A 414 -6.76 -10.47 -8.25
N SER A 415 -6.81 -11.63 -7.63
CA SER A 415 -8.05 -12.25 -7.16
C SER A 415 -8.12 -12.25 -5.65
N SER A 416 -9.32 -12.13 -5.11
CA SER A 416 -9.52 -12.14 -3.67
C SER A 416 -10.96 -12.48 -3.28
N ASN A 417 -11.14 -13.09 -2.11
CA ASN A 417 -12.44 -13.25 -1.45
C ASN A 417 -12.68 -12.16 -0.38
N ARG A 418 -12.02 -11.00 -0.53
CA ARG A 418 -12.20 -9.83 0.35
C ARG A 418 -13.62 -9.27 0.30
N GLU A 419 -14.00 -8.60 1.39
CA GLU A 419 -15.27 -7.89 1.49
C GLU A 419 -15.47 -6.85 0.37
N GLY A 420 -16.71 -6.68 -0.08
CA GLY A 420 -17.09 -5.76 -1.15
C GLY A 420 -17.07 -6.38 -2.55
N GLY A 421 -16.72 -7.66 -2.67
CA GLY A 421 -16.93 -8.46 -3.88
C GLY A 421 -18.39 -8.85 -4.12
N LYS A 422 -18.67 -9.44 -5.29
CA LYS A 422 -19.95 -9.96 -5.76
C LYS A 422 -20.09 -11.47 -5.53
N GLY A 423 -19.00 -12.22 -5.65
CA GLY A 423 -18.96 -13.68 -5.62
C GLY A 423 -18.17 -14.27 -4.46
N GLY A 424 -17.69 -15.50 -4.66
CA GLY A 424 -16.82 -16.21 -3.72
C GLY A 424 -15.41 -15.62 -3.74
N ASP A 425 -14.64 -16.00 -4.77
CA ASP A 425 -13.49 -15.22 -5.21
C ASP A 425 -13.91 -14.25 -6.31
N ASP A 426 -13.28 -13.08 -6.33
CA ASP A 426 -13.51 -12.04 -7.32
C ASP A 426 -12.21 -11.51 -7.91
N ILE A 427 -12.26 -11.01 -9.14
CA ILE A 427 -11.13 -10.34 -9.79
C ILE A 427 -11.18 -8.85 -9.49
N TYR A 428 -10.05 -8.31 -9.05
CA TYR A 428 -9.84 -6.89 -8.79
C TYR A 428 -8.82 -6.34 -9.77
N ALA A 429 -9.18 -5.29 -10.50
CA ALA A 429 -8.22 -4.50 -11.25
C ALA A 429 -7.54 -3.49 -10.34
N PHE A 430 -6.26 -3.25 -10.60
CA PHE A 430 -5.54 -2.15 -9.99
C PHE A 430 -4.84 -1.28 -11.02
N GLY A 431 -4.66 -0.01 -10.66
CA GLY A 431 -3.89 0.97 -11.41
C GLY A 431 -3.09 1.82 -10.45
N LYS A 432 -1.80 2.01 -10.74
CA LYS A 432 -0.97 2.96 -9.99
C LYS A 432 -1.19 4.34 -10.59
N TYR A 433 -1.86 5.19 -9.85
CA TYR A 433 -1.90 6.61 -10.17
C TYR A 433 -1.21 7.37 -9.04
N GLN A 434 -0.18 8.15 -9.37
CA GLN A 434 0.37 9.09 -8.39
C GLN A 434 -0.68 10.16 -8.16
N CYS A 435 -1.39 10.13 -7.04
CA CYS A 435 -2.38 11.16 -6.70
C CYS A 435 -1.73 12.55 -6.80
N LYS A 436 -2.28 13.41 -7.65
CA LYS A 436 -1.70 14.68 -8.06
C LYS A 436 -2.75 15.76 -7.92
N GLN A 437 -2.50 16.67 -6.99
CA GLN A 437 -3.28 17.89 -6.84
C GLN A 437 -2.53 19.09 -7.42
N ILE A 438 -3.30 20.14 -7.62
CA ILE A 438 -2.79 21.46 -7.96
C ILE A 438 -2.93 22.34 -6.71
N VAL A 439 -1.87 23.06 -6.37
CA VAL A 439 -1.93 24.09 -5.33
C VAL A 439 -1.69 25.42 -6.02
N SER A 440 -2.67 26.31 -5.97
CA SER A 440 -2.58 27.63 -6.63
C SER A 440 -3.10 28.74 -5.74
N GLY A 441 -2.89 29.98 -6.13
CA GLY A 441 -3.36 31.12 -5.38
C GLY A 441 -2.81 32.42 -5.91
N ILE A 442 -3.15 33.51 -5.22
CA ILE A 442 -2.67 34.86 -5.54
C ILE A 442 -1.95 35.44 -4.33
N ALA A 443 -0.80 36.06 -4.57
CA ALA A 443 -0.11 36.86 -3.56
C ALA A 443 -0.55 38.32 -3.64
N TYR A 444 -0.96 38.89 -2.51
CA TYR A 444 -1.47 40.24 -2.37
C TYR A 444 -0.61 41.10 -1.45
N ASN A 445 -0.66 42.41 -1.68
CA ASN A 445 -0.29 43.39 -0.69
C ASN A 445 -1.40 43.46 0.35
N LYS A 446 -1.11 43.10 1.60
CA LYS A 446 -2.12 43.04 2.66
C LYS A 446 -2.78 44.40 3.00
N LEU A 447 -2.15 45.52 2.64
CA LEU A 447 -2.70 46.85 2.91
C LEU A 447 -3.50 47.39 1.73
N SER A 448 -2.98 47.30 0.50
CA SER A 448 -3.64 47.84 -0.69
C SER A 448 -4.57 46.85 -1.38
N GLU A 449 -4.53 45.57 -1.02
CA GLU A 449 -5.21 44.44 -1.68
C GLU A 449 -4.83 44.26 -3.16
N GLU A 450 -3.76 44.91 -3.61
CA GLU A 450 -3.27 44.77 -4.98
C GLU A 450 -2.43 43.49 -5.15
N PRO A 451 -2.56 42.78 -6.29
CA PRO A 451 -1.73 41.62 -6.56
C PRO A 451 -0.23 41.95 -6.67
N LEU A 452 0.60 41.04 -6.17
CA LEU A 452 2.06 41.20 -6.12
C LEU A 452 2.76 40.27 -7.11
N ALA A 453 3.36 40.84 -8.15
CA ALA A 453 4.25 40.12 -9.04
C ALA A 453 5.63 39.83 -8.43
N LYS A 454 6.32 38.80 -8.92
CA LYS A 454 7.69 38.42 -8.51
C LYS A 454 7.85 38.13 -7.01
N VAL A 455 6.78 37.68 -6.35
CA VAL A 455 6.86 37.08 -5.01
C VAL A 455 7.43 35.69 -5.16
N ASN A 456 8.45 35.35 -4.37
CA ASN A 456 9.02 34.02 -4.29
C ASN A 456 8.14 33.14 -3.40
N VAL A 457 7.37 32.24 -4.00
CA VAL A 457 6.51 31.30 -3.28
C VAL A 457 7.21 29.95 -3.23
N SER A 458 7.42 29.40 -2.05
CA SER A 458 8.04 28.08 -1.84
C SER A 458 7.05 27.12 -1.21
N LEU A 459 7.01 25.90 -1.74
CA LEU A 459 6.28 24.78 -1.16
C LEU A 459 7.25 23.91 -0.36
N LEU A 460 6.94 23.62 0.89
CA LEU A 460 7.76 22.85 1.81
C LEU A 460 7.00 21.63 2.31
N ASP A 461 7.72 20.52 2.52
CA ASP A 461 7.19 19.34 3.20
C ASP A 461 7.07 19.55 4.73
N ILE A 462 6.51 18.56 5.43
CA ILE A 462 6.34 18.58 6.89
C ILE A 462 7.67 18.70 7.67
N ASN A 463 8.80 18.34 7.06
CA ASN A 463 10.12 18.46 7.65
C ASN A 463 10.77 19.83 7.37
N GLY A 464 10.07 20.72 6.64
CA GLY A 464 10.58 22.02 6.25
C GLY A 464 11.56 21.98 5.06
N LYS A 465 11.62 20.87 4.32
CA LYS A 465 12.41 20.79 3.08
C LYS A 465 11.64 21.45 1.93
N VAL A 466 12.29 22.35 1.20
CA VAL A 466 11.73 22.94 -0.02
C VAL A 466 11.58 21.86 -1.10
N ILE A 467 10.35 21.69 -1.58
CA ILE A 467 9.99 20.78 -2.66
C ILE A 467 10.14 21.51 -4.00
N GLU A 468 9.53 22.69 -4.10
CA GLU A 468 9.46 23.49 -5.32
C GLU A 468 9.31 24.97 -4.97
N THR A 469 9.70 25.84 -5.90
CA THR A 469 9.64 27.29 -5.77
C THR A 469 9.09 27.91 -7.05
N TYR A 470 8.23 28.93 -6.92
CA TYR A 470 7.55 29.61 -8.02
C TYR A 470 7.57 31.13 -7.82
N PHE A 471 7.82 31.90 -8.87
CA PHE A 471 7.70 33.36 -8.82
C PHE A 471 6.34 33.82 -9.38
N THR A 472 5.59 34.60 -8.61
CA THR A 472 4.27 35.06 -9.05
C THR A 472 4.33 35.89 -10.33
N ASP A 473 3.30 35.73 -11.17
CA ASP A 473 3.17 36.48 -12.43
C ASP A 473 2.72 37.94 -12.22
N LYS A 474 2.46 38.66 -13.31
CA LYS A 474 2.01 40.08 -13.27
C LYS A 474 0.68 40.30 -12.52
N ASP A 475 -0.15 39.26 -12.42
CA ASP A 475 -1.44 39.27 -11.75
C ASP A 475 -1.34 38.63 -10.35
N GLY A 476 -0.12 38.41 -9.84
CA GLY A 476 0.16 37.84 -8.52
C GLY A 476 -0.05 36.33 -8.40
N LYS A 477 -0.34 35.63 -9.50
CA LYS A 477 -0.70 34.21 -9.48
C LYS A 477 0.51 33.30 -9.37
N TYR A 478 0.35 32.20 -8.65
CA TYR A 478 1.28 31.08 -8.63
C TYR A 478 0.55 29.74 -8.74
N GLU A 479 1.26 28.71 -9.18
CA GLU A 479 0.73 27.36 -9.32
C GLU A 479 1.83 26.32 -9.13
N PHE A 480 1.59 25.33 -8.26
CA PHE A 480 2.36 24.11 -8.14
C PHE A 480 1.52 22.94 -8.62
N LYS A 481 2.13 22.08 -9.45
CA LYS A 481 1.44 20.93 -10.05
C LYS A 481 1.97 19.64 -9.47
N ALA A 482 1.15 18.60 -9.55
CA ALA A 482 1.53 17.25 -9.18
C ALA A 482 1.92 17.10 -7.69
N ILE A 483 1.19 17.79 -6.81
CA ILE A 483 1.39 17.70 -5.36
C ILE A 483 0.73 16.43 -4.83
N GLY A 484 1.42 15.71 -3.95
CA GLY A 484 0.90 14.46 -3.40
C GLY A 484 -0.29 14.70 -2.45
N CYS A 485 -1.32 13.88 -2.58
CA CYS A 485 -2.56 13.92 -1.81
C CYS A 485 -2.40 13.45 -0.35
N ASP A 486 -3.36 13.83 0.50
CA ASP A 486 -3.42 13.49 1.94
C ASP A 486 -2.12 13.77 2.71
N LYS A 487 -1.52 14.92 2.44
CA LYS A 487 -0.25 15.35 3.03
C LYS A 487 -0.32 16.77 3.54
N THR A 488 0.37 16.99 4.63
CA THR A 488 0.60 18.33 5.19
C THR A 488 1.77 19.00 4.49
N TYR A 489 1.54 20.21 4.01
CA TYR A 489 2.55 21.06 3.42
C TYR A 489 2.53 22.44 4.08
N THR A 490 3.64 23.15 3.93
CA THR A 490 3.69 24.58 4.20
C THR A 490 3.96 25.34 2.91
N ILE A 491 3.22 26.43 2.70
CA ILE A 491 3.55 27.43 1.69
C ILE A 491 4.14 28.67 2.34
N LEU A 492 5.23 29.19 1.77
CA LEU A 492 5.96 30.36 2.25
C LEU A 492 6.10 31.36 1.10
N ALA A 493 5.61 32.59 1.30
CA ALA A 493 5.74 33.67 0.34
C ALA A 493 6.73 34.73 0.84
N GLU A 494 7.72 35.04 0.02
CA GLU A 494 8.79 35.98 0.34
C GLU A 494 8.96 36.98 -0.80
N ARG A 495 9.07 38.27 -0.45
CA ARG A 495 9.47 39.30 -1.39
C ARG A 495 10.26 40.36 -0.66
N VAL A 496 11.33 40.86 -1.29
CA VAL A 496 12.09 42.00 -0.79
C VAL A 496 11.11 43.15 -0.51
N ILE A 497 11.33 43.92 0.55
CA ILE A 497 10.46 45.01 1.08
C ILE A 497 9.09 44.58 1.64
N TYR A 498 8.86 43.28 1.85
CA TYR A 498 7.67 42.77 2.52
C TYR A 498 8.05 41.81 3.65
N ARG A 499 7.17 41.67 4.65
CA ARG A 499 7.25 40.55 5.60
C ARG A 499 6.66 39.29 4.95
N PRO A 500 7.25 38.12 5.20
CA PRO A 500 6.77 36.89 4.60
C PRO A 500 5.41 36.48 5.17
N ASP A 501 4.60 35.82 4.34
CA ASP A 501 3.40 35.10 4.76
C ASP A 501 3.67 33.60 4.69
N LYS A 502 3.18 32.84 5.68
CA LYS A 502 3.40 31.41 5.80
C LYS A 502 2.11 30.72 6.23
N LYS A 503 1.69 29.72 5.48
CA LYS A 503 0.46 28.95 5.75
C LYS A 503 0.71 27.46 5.68
N GLU A 504 0.15 26.73 6.63
CA GLU A 504 0.12 25.26 6.62
C GLU A 504 -1.22 24.79 6.07
N PHE A 505 -1.22 23.72 5.27
CA PHE A 505 -2.42 23.15 4.70
C PHE A 505 -2.27 21.64 4.51
N VAL A 506 -3.41 20.95 4.39
CA VAL A 506 -3.49 19.52 4.10
C VAL A 506 -4.21 19.34 2.77
N THR A 507 -3.60 18.61 1.84
CA THR A 507 -4.27 18.22 0.58
C THR A 507 -5.30 17.13 0.86
N SER A 508 -6.42 17.11 0.15
CA SER A 508 -7.43 16.03 0.28
C SER A 508 -6.88 14.67 -0.20
N PRO A 509 -7.59 13.54 0.01
CA PRO A 509 -7.22 12.26 -0.61
C PRO A 509 -7.64 12.13 -2.08
N ALA A 510 -8.37 13.11 -2.65
CA ALA A 510 -8.92 13.03 -4.00
C ALA A 510 -7.91 13.52 -5.06
N ASP A 511 -7.84 12.81 -6.19
CA ASP A 511 -6.98 13.17 -7.31
C ASP A 511 -7.56 14.32 -8.16
N GLY A 512 -6.67 15.13 -8.74
CA GLY A 512 -7.03 16.20 -9.68
C GLY A 512 -7.71 17.40 -9.03
N GLU A 513 -7.84 17.43 -7.71
CA GLU A 513 -8.36 18.58 -6.98
C GLU A 513 -7.36 19.74 -6.97
N THR A 514 -7.93 20.94 -6.88
CA THR A 514 -7.18 22.18 -6.74
C THR A 514 -7.41 22.76 -5.35
N THR A 515 -6.33 22.92 -4.59
CA THR A 515 -6.34 23.66 -3.33
C THR A 515 -5.91 25.10 -3.59
N THR A 516 -6.79 26.07 -3.30
CA THR A 516 -6.49 27.50 -3.46
C THR A 516 -6.02 28.11 -2.14
N ILE A 517 -4.88 28.79 -2.15
CA ILE A 517 -4.30 29.44 -0.96
C ILE A 517 -3.85 30.85 -1.33
N ASP A 518 -4.56 31.88 -0.89
CA ASP A 518 -4.11 33.25 -1.14
C ASP A 518 -3.12 33.69 -0.05
N LEU A 519 -2.09 34.44 -0.43
CA LEU A 519 -1.00 34.88 0.44
C LEU A 519 -1.03 36.39 0.57
N HIS A 520 -0.89 36.93 1.77
CA HIS A 520 -1.04 38.36 2.04
C HIS A 520 0.19 38.90 2.75
N LEU A 521 1.08 39.53 1.97
CA LEU A 521 2.36 40.02 2.48
C LEU A 521 2.20 41.44 3.04
N ASP A 522 2.72 41.67 4.25
CA ASP A 522 2.72 42.98 4.89
C ASP A 522 3.84 43.87 4.29
N PRO A 523 3.53 45.02 3.68
CA PRO A 523 4.55 45.92 3.14
C PRO A 523 5.39 46.53 4.27
N LEU A 524 6.70 46.62 4.07
CA LEU A 524 7.60 47.30 5.01
C LEU A 524 7.60 48.82 4.83
N ILE A 525 7.06 49.34 3.73
CA ILE A 525 6.95 50.78 3.49
C ILE A 525 5.48 51.18 3.55
N ILE A 526 5.13 52.00 4.53
CA ILE A 526 3.78 52.54 4.70
C ILE A 526 3.92 54.06 4.68
N ASP A 527 3.23 54.70 3.74
CA ASP A 527 3.36 56.14 3.45
C ASP A 527 4.82 56.59 3.26
N ASN A 528 5.36 57.29 4.25
CA ASN A 528 6.72 57.80 4.29
C ASN A 528 7.58 57.15 5.40
N GLU A 529 7.20 55.98 5.92
CA GLU A 529 7.93 55.29 6.99
C GLU A 529 8.28 53.85 6.58
N ILE A 530 9.48 53.39 6.96
CA ILE A 530 9.84 51.97 6.93
C ILE A 530 9.42 51.35 8.26
N VAL A 531 8.39 50.51 8.24
CA VAL A 531 7.74 49.95 9.42
C VAL A 531 8.29 48.55 9.73
N ILE A 532 9.13 48.49 10.75
CA ILE A 532 9.67 47.24 11.31
C ILE A 532 9.08 46.94 12.69
N ASN A 533 9.30 45.75 13.23
CA ASN A 533 8.92 45.51 14.62
C ASN A 533 9.80 46.36 15.55
N PRO A 534 9.34 46.64 16.78
CA PRO A 534 10.12 47.40 17.74
C PRO A 534 11.52 46.81 17.95
N ILE A 535 12.54 47.65 17.83
CA ILE A 535 13.93 47.26 18.16
C ILE A 535 14.18 47.47 19.65
N TYR A 536 14.52 46.38 20.34
CA TYR A 536 14.77 46.42 21.77
C TYR A 536 16.23 46.72 22.10
N PHE A 537 16.42 47.45 23.20
CA PHE A 537 17.72 47.72 23.79
C PHE A 537 17.73 47.27 25.24
N ASN A 538 18.87 46.78 25.72
CA ASN A 538 19.04 46.47 27.14
C ASN A 538 18.98 47.75 27.98
N TYR A 539 18.61 47.61 29.27
CA TYR A 539 18.57 48.71 30.22
C TYR A 539 19.92 49.44 30.26
N ASP A 540 19.88 50.77 30.12
CA ASP A 540 21.05 51.67 30.02
C ASP A 540 22.11 51.27 28.96
N LYS A 541 21.70 50.54 27.91
CA LYS A 541 22.58 50.19 26.79
C LYS A 541 22.01 50.70 25.47
N SER A 542 22.93 50.89 24.52
CA SER A 542 22.65 51.33 23.14
C SER A 542 23.17 50.37 22.07
N PHE A 543 23.84 49.28 22.45
CA PHE A 543 24.30 48.25 21.50
C PHE A 543 23.12 47.53 20.82
N ILE A 544 23.26 47.21 19.53
CA ILE A 544 22.28 46.46 18.76
C ILE A 544 22.32 44.98 19.16
N ARG A 545 21.23 44.52 19.78
CA ARG A 545 21.05 43.10 20.13
C ARG A 545 20.81 42.24 18.88
N PRO A 546 21.04 40.92 18.94
CA PRO A 546 20.80 40.02 17.81
C PRO A 546 19.36 40.05 17.24
N ASP A 547 18.35 40.18 18.10
CA ASP A 547 16.95 40.33 17.70
C ASP A 547 16.67 41.69 17.04
N ALA A 548 17.26 42.77 17.56
CA ALA A 548 17.19 44.08 16.92
C ALA A 548 17.93 44.09 15.57
N ALA A 549 19.07 43.40 15.47
CA ALA A 549 19.83 43.25 14.22
C ALA A 549 18.98 42.58 13.14
N TYR A 550 18.23 41.52 13.49
CA TYR A 550 17.30 40.84 12.58
C TYR A 550 16.25 41.80 12.01
N GLU A 551 15.64 42.62 12.86
CA GLU A 551 14.66 43.62 12.41
C GLU A 551 15.30 44.75 11.59
N LEU A 552 16.54 45.15 11.91
CA LEU A 552 17.26 46.16 11.14
C LEU A 552 17.67 45.67 9.74
N GLU A 553 17.84 44.36 9.53
CA GLU A 553 18.07 43.83 8.19
C GLU A 553 16.89 44.10 7.24
N ASN A 554 15.66 44.22 7.76
CA ASN A 554 14.51 44.64 6.96
C ASN A 554 14.70 46.07 6.42
N VAL A 555 15.22 46.98 7.24
CA VAL A 555 15.55 48.37 6.82
C VAL A 555 16.67 48.36 5.79
N VAL A 556 17.71 47.55 6.01
CA VAL A 556 18.82 47.38 5.06
C VAL A 556 18.31 46.88 3.71
N ALA A 557 17.45 45.86 3.71
CA ALA A 557 16.84 45.31 2.50
C ALA A 557 16.07 46.39 1.72
N VAL A 558 15.25 47.19 2.41
CA VAL A 558 14.52 48.32 1.80
C VAL A 558 15.46 49.35 1.18
N LEU A 559 16.52 49.75 1.89
CA LEU A 559 17.47 50.75 1.39
C LEU A 559 18.31 50.25 0.21
N ARG A 560 18.56 48.93 0.13
CA ARG A 560 19.23 48.28 -1.00
C ARG A 560 18.33 48.15 -2.21
N GLU A 561 17.07 47.76 -2.01
CA GLU A 561 16.07 47.68 -3.09
C GLU A 561 15.78 49.06 -3.70
N HIS A 562 15.92 50.12 -2.91
CA HIS A 562 15.74 51.50 -3.36
C HIS A 562 17.02 52.34 -3.21
N PRO A 563 18.00 52.24 -4.13
CA PRO A 563 19.32 52.90 -4.03
C PRO A 563 19.31 54.44 -3.95
N LYS A 564 18.16 55.08 -4.19
CA LYS A 564 17.98 56.54 -4.09
C LYS A 564 17.31 56.98 -2.79
N MET A 565 16.81 56.06 -1.97
CA MET A 565 15.98 56.38 -0.79
C MET A 565 16.83 56.98 0.35
N ILE A 566 16.47 58.17 0.82
CA ILE A 566 17.11 58.84 1.96
C ILE A 566 16.17 58.76 3.15
N ILE A 567 16.70 58.39 4.32
CA ILE A 567 15.92 58.28 5.54
C ILE A 567 16.44 59.16 6.67
N LYS A 568 15.59 59.42 7.65
CA LYS A 568 15.92 59.89 9.00
C LYS A 568 15.61 58.80 10.01
N ILE A 569 16.43 58.70 11.04
CA ILE A 569 16.24 57.77 12.15
C ILE A 569 15.88 58.60 13.38
N GLU A 570 14.74 58.30 13.99
CA GLU A 570 14.29 58.93 15.21
C GLU A 570 14.15 57.87 16.29
N SER A 571 14.75 58.07 17.47
CA SER A 571 14.60 57.16 18.61
C SER A 571 13.94 57.87 19.78
N HIS A 572 13.10 57.13 20.51
CA HIS A 572 12.31 57.65 21.63
C HIS A 572 12.46 56.76 22.88
N THR A 573 12.17 57.33 24.04
CA THR A 573 12.07 56.60 25.32
C THR A 573 10.65 56.71 25.88
N ASP A 574 10.34 55.86 26.86
CA ASP A 574 9.19 56.10 27.72
C ASP A 574 9.51 57.20 28.76
N SER A 575 8.47 57.61 29.50
CA SER A 575 8.50 58.64 30.56
C SER A 575 9.28 58.26 31.81
N ARG A 576 9.79 57.03 31.92
CA ARG A 576 10.45 56.58 33.15
C ARG A 576 11.92 56.95 33.07
N GLY A 577 12.34 57.85 33.95
CA GLY A 577 13.71 58.33 34.03
C GLY A 577 13.75 59.85 34.16
N ARG A 578 14.94 60.42 34.14
CA ARG A 578 15.10 61.88 34.05
C ARG A 578 15.11 62.27 32.58
N ASP A 579 14.42 63.34 32.21
CA ASP A 579 14.27 63.84 30.83
C ASP A 579 15.64 63.98 30.13
N ALA A 580 16.60 64.62 30.80
CA ALA A 580 17.95 64.83 30.28
C ALA A 580 18.74 63.53 30.06
N TYR A 581 18.45 62.49 30.85
CA TYR A 581 19.04 61.17 30.66
C TYR A 581 18.37 60.44 29.49
N ASN A 582 17.04 60.48 29.42
CA ASN A 582 16.24 59.88 28.35
C ASN A 582 16.56 60.46 26.97
N LEU A 583 16.79 61.78 26.90
CA LEU A 583 17.25 62.45 25.69
C LEU A 583 18.63 61.93 25.23
N LYS A 584 19.61 61.84 26.14
CA LYS A 584 20.93 61.30 25.83
C LYS A 584 20.87 59.80 25.45
N LEU A 585 20.01 59.03 26.10
CA LEU A 585 19.88 57.60 25.85
C LEU A 585 19.28 57.30 24.48
N SER A 586 18.17 57.95 24.13
CA SER A 586 17.57 57.83 22.80
C SER A 586 18.54 58.27 21.69
N ASP A 587 19.32 59.33 21.91
CA ASP A 587 20.27 59.82 20.90
C ASP A 587 21.41 58.83 20.65
N ARG A 588 21.93 58.19 21.71
CA ARG A 588 22.87 57.07 21.57
C ARG A 588 22.26 55.90 20.80
N ARG A 589 20.98 55.59 21.02
CA ARG A 589 20.28 54.50 20.32
C ARG A 589 20.09 54.83 18.83
N ALA A 590 19.66 56.03 18.49
CA ALA A 590 19.52 56.46 17.09
C ALA A 590 20.86 56.36 16.34
N LYS A 591 21.95 56.83 16.96
CA LYS A 591 23.30 56.73 16.40
C LYS A 591 23.78 55.30 16.26
N SER A 592 23.51 54.44 17.25
CA SER A 592 23.89 53.02 17.18
C SER A 592 23.14 52.28 16.06
N THR A 593 21.86 52.60 15.87
CA THR A 593 21.06 52.09 14.74
C THR A 593 21.64 52.55 13.40
N ARG A 594 21.96 53.84 13.26
CA ARG A 594 22.63 54.38 12.07
C ARG A 594 23.95 53.66 11.78
N ASP A 595 24.80 53.52 12.80
CA ASP A 595 26.12 52.91 12.66
C ASP A 595 26.02 51.43 12.27
N TYR A 596 24.97 50.74 12.74
CA TYR A 596 24.64 49.40 12.28
C TYR A 596 24.31 49.38 10.78
N LEU A 597 23.46 50.28 10.28
CA LEU A 597 23.15 50.36 8.84
C LEU A 597 24.41 50.67 8.01
N TYR A 598 25.31 51.54 8.50
CA TYR A 598 26.60 51.80 7.86
C TYR A 598 27.49 50.56 7.83
N SER A 599 27.51 49.77 8.91
CA SER A 599 28.26 48.50 8.95
C SER A 599 27.75 47.47 7.93
N ARG A 600 26.51 47.61 7.46
CA ARG A 600 25.91 46.81 6.39
C ARG A 600 26.11 47.42 4.98
N GLY A 601 26.91 48.47 4.86
CA GLY A 601 27.29 49.09 3.59
C GLY A 601 26.32 50.15 3.08
N ILE A 602 25.40 50.66 3.91
CA ILE A 602 24.57 51.80 3.53
C ILE A 602 25.43 53.08 3.55
N GLU A 603 25.41 53.86 2.47
CA GLU A 603 26.21 55.08 2.37
C GLU A 603 25.77 56.17 3.36
N ASN A 604 26.72 56.95 3.88
CA ASN A 604 26.46 58.04 4.82
C ASN A 604 25.48 59.10 4.27
N SER A 605 25.50 59.34 2.95
CA SER A 605 24.60 60.26 2.24
C SER A 605 23.12 59.82 2.30
N ARG A 606 22.85 58.54 2.59
CA ARG A 606 21.51 57.94 2.59
C ARG A 606 20.80 58.07 3.94
N ILE A 607 21.51 58.49 4.99
CA ILE A 607 20.93 58.76 6.31
C ILE A 607 21.09 60.25 6.62
N GLN A 608 20.02 61.02 6.43
CA GLN A 608 20.03 62.47 6.58
C GLN A 608 20.29 62.90 8.04
N SER A 609 19.70 62.19 9.00
CA SER A 609 19.94 62.43 10.42
C SER A 609 19.58 61.20 11.26
N ALA A 610 20.24 61.05 12.41
CA ALA A 610 19.88 60.07 13.44
C ALA A 610 19.80 60.81 14.78
N VAL A 611 18.59 61.02 15.29
CA VAL A 611 18.32 61.93 16.42
C VAL A 611 17.49 61.22 17.49
N GLY A 612 17.89 61.40 18.75
CA GLY A 612 17.08 61.00 19.90
C GLY A 612 16.18 62.13 20.40
N TYR A 613 14.91 61.81 20.64
CA TYR A 613 13.93 62.77 21.14
C TYR A 613 13.56 62.54 22.62
N GLY A 614 14.17 61.56 23.29
CA GLY A 614 13.80 61.15 24.64
C GLY A 614 12.31 60.84 24.72
N GLU A 615 11.66 61.38 25.75
CA GLU A 615 10.22 61.27 25.99
C GLU A 615 9.42 62.47 25.47
N THR A 616 10.03 63.38 24.68
CA THR A 616 9.36 64.60 24.21
C THR A 616 8.21 64.35 23.21
N GLN A 617 8.08 63.12 22.72
CA GLN A 617 7.07 62.70 21.74
C GLN A 617 6.42 61.38 22.17
N ILE A 618 5.73 61.39 23.32
CA ILE A 618 4.93 60.25 23.81
C ILE A 618 3.69 60.06 22.92
N LEU A 619 3.38 58.82 22.57
CA LEU A 619 2.25 58.47 21.68
C LEU A 619 0.92 58.25 22.42
N ASN A 620 0.97 58.01 23.72
CA ASN A 620 -0.18 57.69 24.56
C ASN A 620 -0.19 58.56 25.84
N GLN A 621 -1.06 58.24 26.80
CA GLN A 621 -1.25 59.01 28.03
C GLN A 621 -0.09 58.87 29.05
N CYS A 622 0.93 58.06 28.76
CA CYS A 622 1.97 57.67 29.71
C CYS A 622 3.07 58.71 29.86
N ILE A 623 2.70 59.93 30.24
CA ILE A 623 3.61 61.01 30.63
C ILE A 623 4.14 60.83 32.06
N ASN A 624 5.04 61.71 32.49
CA ASN A 624 5.65 61.66 33.83
C ASN A 624 4.57 61.63 34.93
N ASP A 625 4.80 60.80 35.95
CA ASP A 625 3.90 60.56 37.09
C ASP A 625 2.53 59.91 36.77
N VAL A 626 2.29 59.48 35.52
CA VAL A 626 1.12 58.67 35.16
C VAL A 626 1.45 57.18 35.26
N LYS A 627 0.66 56.44 36.04
CA LYS A 627 0.81 54.98 36.15
C LYS A 627 0.31 54.31 34.88
N CYS A 628 1.22 53.71 34.13
CA CYS A 628 0.92 52.94 32.93
C CYS A 628 1.37 51.48 33.04
N THR A 629 0.81 50.65 32.17
CA THR A 629 1.24 49.27 31.99
C THR A 629 2.60 49.21 31.28
N TYR A 630 3.26 48.05 31.40
CA TYR A 630 4.53 47.81 30.70
C TYR A 630 4.39 47.97 29.17
N LYS A 631 3.27 47.50 28.60
CA LYS A 631 2.98 47.56 27.16
C LYS A 631 2.80 49.00 26.66
N GLU A 632 2.09 49.85 27.40
CA GLU A 632 1.93 51.26 27.02
C GLU A 632 3.26 52.04 27.11
N HIS A 633 4.11 51.73 28.09
CA HIS A 633 5.48 52.26 28.09
C HIS A 633 6.30 51.69 26.92
N GLU A 634 6.05 50.46 26.48
CA GLU A 634 6.76 49.82 25.37
C GLU A 634 6.50 50.51 24.02
N GLU A 635 5.27 50.92 23.76
CA GLU A 635 4.91 51.68 22.55
C GLU A 635 5.71 52.99 22.41
N ASN A 636 6.08 53.60 23.54
CA ASN A 636 6.90 54.82 23.55
C ASN A 636 8.39 54.53 23.31
N ARG A 637 8.87 53.33 23.62
CA ARG A 637 10.26 52.89 23.39
C ARG A 637 10.43 52.38 21.95
N ARG A 638 10.37 53.30 21.00
CA ARG A 638 10.39 52.98 19.56
C ARG A 638 11.54 53.65 18.83
N SER A 639 11.84 53.16 17.63
CA SER A 639 12.60 53.91 16.63
C SER A 639 11.80 53.97 15.33
N LYS A 640 11.85 55.12 14.66
CA LYS A 640 11.18 55.39 13.40
C LYS A 640 12.21 55.58 12.29
N PHE A 641 11.85 55.16 11.08
CA PHE A 641 12.68 55.25 9.88
C PHE A 641 11.92 56.01 8.80
N ILE A 642 12.08 57.33 8.80
CA ILE A 642 11.24 58.25 8.00
C ILE A 642 11.94 58.54 6.68
N ILE A 643 11.25 58.29 5.57
CA ILE A 643 11.71 58.56 4.22
C ILE A 643 11.55 60.05 3.90
N THR A 644 12.60 60.69 3.39
CA THR A 644 12.64 62.16 3.23
C THR A 644 12.72 62.66 1.79
N ASN A 645 12.80 61.76 0.82
CA ASN A 645 12.84 62.11 -0.58
C ASN A 645 11.90 61.25 -1.43
N LYS A 646 11.65 61.69 -2.67
CA LYS A 646 11.05 60.84 -3.70
C LYS A 646 12.11 59.86 -4.20
N TYR A 647 11.82 58.57 -4.07
CA TYR A 647 12.77 57.48 -4.37
C TYR A 647 12.24 56.47 -5.39
N LYS A 648 10.92 56.45 -5.62
CA LYS A 648 10.25 55.58 -6.59
C LYS A 648 10.49 56.03 -8.02
#